data_AF-V4PKF4-F1
#
_entry.id   AF-V4PKF4-F1
#
_cell.length_a   1.000
_cell.length_b   1.000
_cell.length_c   1.000
_cell.angle_alpha   90.00
_cell.angle_beta   90.00
_cell.angle_gamma   90.00
#
_symmetry.space_group_name_H-M   'P 1'
#
loop_
_entity.id
_entity.type
_entity.pdbx_description
1 polymer ?
#
loop_
_entity_poly.entity_id
_entity_poly.type
_entity_poly.pdbx_seq_one_letter_code
_entity_poly.pdbx_strand_id
1 'polypeptide(L)'
;MPVTVSVVALLMCVPVQAQTIAPVAPKAQSAPEDTPIINDADFDAALPPLEETVAPALPVQPEAAPVPDAPTPDTTIATETPEDALPPVTATEDTELDAPLPALAGYDVQPNTTLVTEDVLPEIRYATVVDGLHEVALNDEFKKLSSLQTGKGKAVNVTMVRARATEDEALILRLLKSEGYYDGTVTTTVTTPTDKSGTSLPNGTVQVHITVVPGPAYRFGLIMANANPTLPPDLIRNALPLKTGDQIIATQVLAAEANVSVVMQQSGYPFSKVGTRDILLDGAKLTGDYTLEVDTGNRSRFGGFKSDGREAFGADHVAVMTRFRKGDLYDNRQVDDLREALVATGLFRSVAVEPVATGTFGEDGTEYVDLLVHQQKGPARTLAAEVGYGTGEGFTATASWQNRNLFPPEGALIVTGALGTKTQDLTTTFRRSNAKKRDRTFQLSASAGHNVYDSYEAYTVGFSGLVSRVSTPLWQKVWTWSYGFDITASKEATSGLKDFLGEADSFYVAALPTKLAYDRSDSLLNPATGYRASAEVTPQISLSGGGSSVRTILDASYYHPMGAKAVIAARTRLGFVVGGNLEDIAPSRRLYAGGGGSVRGYGYQQLGPKDDTLDPTGGLSLFEASVEYRYRFGDLGIVPFIDIGQAYTSTTPSFKDLRVGVGIGARMYTNFGPIRIDIATPVKRNKEAGEPLIALYVGIGQAF
;
A
#
# COMPACT_ATOMS: atom_id res chain seq x y z
N MET A 1 3.23 -67.72 -26.56
CA MET A 1 2.63 -68.50 -25.46
C MET A 1 3.63 -68.50 -24.29
N PRO A 2 3.19 -68.41 -23.02
CA PRO A 2 3.00 -67.12 -22.33
C PRO A 2 3.84 -66.99 -21.04
N VAL A 3 4.17 -65.75 -20.64
CA VAL A 3 4.58 -65.35 -19.27
C VAL A 3 4.15 -63.87 -19.12
N THR A 4 2.97 -63.56 -18.58
CA THR A 4 2.68 -63.22 -17.17
C THR A 4 3.60 -62.14 -16.58
N VAL A 5 3.14 -60.88 -16.58
CA VAL A 5 3.68 -59.79 -15.75
C VAL A 5 2.53 -59.23 -14.92
N SER A 6 2.70 -59.30 -13.60
CA SER A 6 1.79 -58.73 -12.60
C SER A 6 1.96 -57.22 -12.52
N VAL A 7 0.85 -56.49 -12.56
CA VAL A 7 0.76 -55.08 -12.16
C VAL A 7 0.02 -55.05 -10.82
N VAL A 8 0.70 -54.56 -9.78
CA VAL A 8 0.09 -54.27 -8.48
C VAL A 8 -0.51 -52.87 -8.55
N ALA A 9 -1.84 -52.81 -8.68
CA ALA A 9 -2.63 -51.60 -8.46
C ALA A 9 -3.31 -51.72 -7.09
N LEU A 10 -2.95 -50.84 -6.14
CA LEU A 10 -3.62 -50.74 -4.85
C LEU A 10 -4.78 -49.73 -4.97
N LEU A 11 -5.94 -50.21 -5.41
CA LEU A 11 -7.23 -49.54 -5.21
C LEU A 11 -7.83 -50.05 -3.90
N MET A 12 -8.04 -49.18 -2.92
CA MET A 12 -8.99 -49.45 -1.83
C MET A 12 -10.34 -48.81 -2.16
N CYS A 13 -11.28 -49.63 -2.64
CA CYS A 13 -12.71 -49.38 -2.54
C CYS A 13 -13.26 -50.17 -1.34
N VAL A 14 -13.97 -49.49 -0.43
CA VAL A 14 -14.81 -50.11 0.61
C VAL A 14 -16.26 -49.74 0.31
N PRO A 15 -17.22 -50.67 0.43
CA PRO A 15 -18.59 -50.48 -0.05
C PRO A 15 -19.42 -49.60 0.89
N VAL A 16 -20.24 -48.71 0.31
CA VAL A 16 -21.28 -47.96 1.01
C VAL A 16 -22.51 -48.86 1.17
N GLN A 17 -22.82 -49.22 2.41
CA GLN A 17 -24.09 -49.83 2.81
C GLN A 17 -24.94 -48.72 3.44
N ALA A 18 -26.13 -48.50 2.88
CA ALA A 18 -27.07 -47.49 3.36
C ALA A 18 -27.74 -47.95 4.67
N GLN A 19 -27.50 -47.22 5.75
CA GLN A 19 -28.34 -47.20 6.95
C GLN A 19 -28.86 -45.78 7.16
N THR A 20 -30.18 -45.66 7.20
CA THR A 20 -30.90 -44.44 7.57
C THR A 20 -30.71 -44.16 9.06
N ILE A 21 -30.02 -43.06 9.40
CA ILE A 21 -29.85 -42.56 10.77
C ILE A 21 -30.63 -41.25 10.89
N ALA A 22 -31.52 -41.18 11.89
CA ALA A 22 -32.30 -40.00 12.25
C ALA A 22 -31.41 -38.83 12.73
N PRO A 23 -31.85 -37.57 12.62
CA PRO A 23 -31.01 -36.43 12.97
C PRO A 23 -30.78 -36.35 14.48
N VAL A 24 -29.51 -36.45 14.89
CA VAL A 24 -29.06 -36.17 16.26
C VAL A 24 -28.61 -34.71 16.31
N ALA A 25 -29.22 -33.93 17.20
CA ALA A 25 -28.86 -32.55 17.47
C ALA A 25 -27.39 -32.45 17.98
N PRO A 26 -26.63 -31.42 17.58
CA PRO A 26 -25.24 -31.28 18.00
C PRO A 26 -25.15 -31.00 19.51
N LYS A 27 -24.35 -31.80 20.21
CA LYS A 27 -23.89 -31.47 21.57
C LYS A 27 -23.01 -30.21 21.50
N ALA A 28 -23.35 -29.21 22.30
CA ALA A 28 -22.56 -28.01 22.48
C ALA A 28 -21.15 -28.37 22.99
N GLN A 29 -20.13 -28.03 22.21
CA GLN A 29 -18.76 -27.93 22.70
C GLN A 29 -18.62 -26.61 23.46
N SER A 30 -18.14 -26.68 24.69
CA SER A 30 -17.74 -25.53 25.49
C SER A 30 -16.69 -24.71 24.74
N ALA A 31 -16.90 -23.39 24.70
CA ALA A 31 -15.96 -22.42 24.15
C ALA A 31 -14.57 -22.55 24.82
N PRO A 32 -13.47 -22.25 24.10
CA PRO A 32 -12.16 -22.11 24.74
C PRO A 32 -12.23 -20.94 25.73
N GLU A 33 -11.67 -21.14 26.93
CA GLU A 33 -11.51 -20.08 27.93
C GLU A 33 -10.74 -18.90 27.31
N ASP A 34 -11.34 -17.70 27.35
CA ASP A 34 -10.68 -16.45 27.03
C ASP A 34 -9.59 -16.19 28.08
N THR A 35 -8.37 -16.68 27.83
CA THR A 35 -7.20 -16.19 28.55
C THR A 35 -6.80 -14.84 27.96
N PRO A 36 -6.77 -13.75 28.74
CA PRO A 36 -6.35 -12.45 28.23
C PRO A 36 -4.90 -12.51 27.74
N ILE A 37 -4.62 -11.79 26.65
CA ILE A 37 -3.32 -11.76 25.96
C ILE A 37 -2.18 -11.22 26.87
N ILE A 38 -2.54 -10.56 27.97
CA ILE A 38 -1.64 -10.08 29.04
C ILE A 38 -2.34 -10.42 30.36
N ASN A 39 -1.62 -11.02 31.31
CA ASN A 39 -2.18 -11.27 32.64
C ASN A 39 -2.20 -9.97 33.46
N ASP A 40 -3.06 -9.87 34.47
CA ASP A 40 -3.24 -8.64 35.25
C ASP A 40 -1.94 -8.16 35.93
N ALA A 41 -1.05 -9.09 36.29
CA ALA A 41 0.24 -8.75 36.89
C ALA A 41 1.20 -8.04 35.90
N ASP A 42 1.19 -8.43 34.63
CA ASP A 42 1.97 -7.80 33.56
C ASP A 42 1.37 -6.44 33.14
N PHE A 43 0.04 -6.27 33.32
CA PHE A 43 -0.65 -4.99 33.12
C PHE A 43 -0.31 -3.99 34.23
N ASP A 44 -0.37 -4.42 35.50
CA ASP A 44 -0.07 -3.57 36.66
C ASP A 44 1.42 -3.16 36.69
N ALA A 45 2.33 -4.02 36.21
CA ALA A 45 3.74 -3.69 36.08
C ALA A 45 4.06 -2.65 34.98
N ALA A 46 3.13 -2.44 34.03
CA ALA A 46 3.27 -1.46 32.95
C ALA A 46 2.73 -0.06 33.32
N LEU A 47 2.09 0.08 34.48
CA LEU A 47 1.64 1.37 34.99
C LEU A 47 2.84 2.15 35.57
N PRO A 48 3.07 3.42 35.16
CA PRO A 48 4.07 4.26 35.81
C PRO A 48 3.65 4.49 37.27
N PRO A 49 4.59 4.52 38.24
CA PRO A 49 4.27 4.79 39.62
C PRO A 49 3.67 6.20 39.75
N LEU A 50 2.55 6.31 40.47
CA LEU A 50 1.96 7.59 40.83
C LEU A 50 2.92 8.33 41.76
N GLU A 51 3.52 9.41 41.28
CA GLU A 51 4.24 10.34 42.15
C GLU A 51 3.24 10.95 43.15
N GLU A 52 3.46 10.72 44.44
CA GLU A 52 2.87 11.53 45.52
C GLU A 52 3.39 12.97 45.39
N THR A 53 2.73 13.77 44.56
CA THR A 53 2.88 15.24 44.59
C THR A 53 1.90 15.80 45.62
N VAL A 54 2.17 15.51 46.89
CA VAL A 54 1.69 16.34 47.99
C VAL A 54 2.59 17.58 48.02
N ALA A 55 2.05 18.73 47.62
CA ALA A 55 2.72 20.00 47.79
C ALA A 55 3.00 20.25 49.28
N PRO A 56 4.22 20.68 49.68
CA PRO A 56 4.55 20.86 51.09
C PRO A 56 3.79 22.06 51.69
N ALA A 57 3.25 21.85 52.88
CA ALA A 57 2.65 22.89 53.70
C ALA A 57 3.70 23.94 54.10
N LEU A 58 3.38 25.22 53.88
CA LEU A 58 4.16 26.36 54.34
C LEU A 58 4.21 26.38 55.88
N PRO A 59 5.38 26.58 56.52
CA PRO A 59 5.47 26.70 57.96
C PRO A 59 4.98 28.08 58.43
N VAL A 60 4.03 28.09 59.37
CA VAL A 60 3.59 29.28 60.11
C VAL A 60 4.21 29.25 61.51
N GLN A 61 4.79 30.38 61.92
CA GLN A 61 5.08 30.74 63.31
C GLN A 61 5.42 32.26 63.40
N PRO A 62 5.29 32.92 64.55
CA PRO A 62 4.15 33.01 65.47
C PRO A 62 3.77 34.49 65.77
N GLU A 63 2.68 34.67 66.49
CA GLU A 63 2.07 35.94 66.90
C GLU A 63 2.90 36.78 67.90
N ALA A 64 2.90 38.11 67.75
CA ALA A 64 3.13 39.10 68.82
C ALA A 64 2.53 40.48 68.47
N ALA A 65 1.71 41.02 69.38
CA ALA A 65 0.96 42.30 69.33
C ALA A 65 1.84 43.54 69.64
N PRO A 66 1.33 44.79 69.89
CA PRO A 66 0.01 45.41 69.61
C PRO A 66 0.10 46.84 68.99
N VAL A 67 -0.97 47.37 68.38
CA VAL A 67 -1.27 48.82 68.37
C VAL A 67 -2.81 49.04 68.38
N PRO A 68 -3.36 49.96 69.20
CA PRO A 68 -4.80 50.10 69.43
C PRO A 68 -5.48 51.22 68.61
N ASP A 69 -6.80 51.30 68.83
CA ASP A 69 -7.74 52.42 68.64
C ASP A 69 -8.54 52.49 67.31
N ALA A 70 -9.70 51.81 67.33
CA ALA A 70 -11.09 52.34 67.27
C ALA A 70 -11.45 53.47 66.25
N PRO A 71 -12.73 53.74 65.91
CA PRO A 71 -14.00 53.20 66.45
C PRO A 71 -15.08 52.84 65.41
N THR A 72 -16.05 52.02 65.81
CA THR A 72 -17.46 52.25 65.41
C THR A 72 -18.42 51.62 66.44
N PRO A 73 -19.43 52.38 66.92
CA PRO A 73 -20.45 51.88 67.83
C PRO A 73 -21.74 51.42 67.10
N ASP A 74 -22.41 50.47 67.77
CA ASP A 74 -23.86 50.31 67.98
C ASP A 74 -24.78 50.11 66.74
N THR A 75 -25.77 49.21 66.72
CA THR A 75 -26.49 48.50 67.79
C THR A 75 -27.29 47.34 67.17
N THR A 76 -27.24 46.18 67.83
CA THR A 76 -28.34 45.24 68.20
C THR A 76 -29.57 45.02 67.30
N ILE A 77 -29.97 43.74 67.18
CA ILE A 77 -31.24 43.11 67.64
C ILE A 77 -31.01 41.59 67.50
N ALA A 78 -30.79 40.84 68.59
CA ALA A 78 -31.74 40.20 69.52
C ALA A 78 -32.08 38.75 69.16
N THR A 79 -31.70 37.90 70.10
CA THR A 79 -31.84 36.45 70.28
C THR A 79 -33.30 35.98 70.35
N GLU A 80 -33.62 34.89 69.63
CA GLU A 80 -34.68 33.95 69.97
C GLU A 80 -34.14 32.50 70.00
N THR A 81 -34.75 31.73 70.89
CA THR A 81 -34.49 30.37 71.40
C THR A 81 -34.69 29.23 70.36
N PRO A 82 -34.35 27.97 70.69
CA PRO A 82 -33.79 26.99 69.75
C PRO A 82 -34.77 25.89 69.32
N GLU A 83 -34.99 25.74 68.00
CA GLU A 83 -35.57 24.59 67.28
C GLU A 83 -34.92 24.66 65.87
N ASP A 84 -34.24 23.65 65.33
CA ASP A 84 -34.82 22.40 64.85
C ASP A 84 -33.75 21.32 64.65
N ALA A 85 -34.21 20.07 64.76
CA ALA A 85 -33.43 18.86 64.97
C ALA A 85 -32.79 18.26 63.71
N LEU A 86 -31.72 17.46 63.91
CA LEU A 86 -31.68 16.09 63.38
C LEU A 86 -31.09 15.15 64.48
N PRO A 87 -31.77 14.03 64.81
CA PRO A 87 -31.41 13.16 65.93
C PRO A 87 -30.21 12.23 65.63
N PRO A 88 -29.55 11.69 66.68
CA PRO A 88 -28.47 10.73 66.55
C PRO A 88 -28.98 9.40 65.99
N VAL A 89 -28.34 8.89 64.94
CA VAL A 89 -28.65 7.61 64.31
C VAL A 89 -28.27 6.50 65.28
N THR A 90 -29.27 5.91 65.92
CA THR A 90 -29.17 4.62 66.60
C THR A 90 -29.10 3.55 65.51
N ALA A 91 -28.14 2.63 65.63
CA ALA A 91 -28.13 1.42 64.81
C ALA A 91 -29.46 0.68 65.06
N THR A 92 -30.34 0.68 64.07
CA THR A 92 -31.48 -0.22 64.07
C THR A 92 -30.91 -1.63 63.98
N GLU A 93 -31.16 -2.44 65.00
CA GLU A 93 -31.03 -3.90 64.95
C GLU A 93 -31.95 -4.38 63.81
N ASP A 94 -31.38 -4.50 62.62
CA ASP A 94 -32.08 -4.99 61.45
C ASP A 94 -32.09 -6.52 61.54
N THR A 95 -33.07 -7.05 62.27
CA THR A 95 -33.25 -8.48 62.55
C THR A 95 -33.33 -9.36 61.29
N GLU A 96 -33.42 -8.78 60.09
CA GLU A 96 -33.36 -9.49 58.81
C GLU A 96 -31.92 -9.74 58.31
N LEU A 97 -30.93 -8.94 58.73
CA LEU A 97 -29.53 -9.12 58.32
C LEU A 97 -28.79 -10.23 59.07
N ASP A 98 -29.31 -10.65 60.23
CA ASP A 98 -28.77 -11.77 61.02
C ASP A 98 -29.49 -13.11 60.76
N ALA A 99 -30.42 -13.16 59.79
CA ALA A 99 -31.09 -14.40 59.42
C ALA A 99 -30.20 -15.25 58.49
N PRO A 100 -30.04 -16.57 58.74
CA PRO A 100 -29.29 -17.44 57.83
C PRO A 100 -29.99 -17.50 56.47
N LEU A 101 -29.22 -17.25 55.40
CA LEU A 101 -29.71 -17.23 54.01
C LEU A 101 -30.41 -18.54 53.64
N PRO A 102 -31.61 -18.50 53.02
CA PRO A 102 -32.32 -19.69 52.58
C PRO A 102 -31.56 -20.45 51.48
N ALA A 103 -31.72 -21.77 51.43
CA ALA A 103 -31.04 -22.63 50.47
C ALA A 103 -31.44 -22.31 49.02
N LEU A 104 -30.44 -22.18 48.13
CA LEU A 104 -30.54 -21.82 46.70
C LEU A 104 -31.42 -22.75 45.83
N ALA A 105 -31.97 -23.83 46.37
CA ALA A 105 -32.72 -24.84 45.62
C ALA A 105 -34.19 -24.47 45.33
N GLY A 106 -34.66 -23.28 45.74
CA GLY A 106 -36.05 -22.84 45.60
C GLY A 106 -36.27 -21.50 44.89
N TYR A 107 -35.23 -20.86 44.34
CA TYR A 107 -35.39 -19.59 43.61
C TYR A 107 -35.71 -19.86 42.13
N ASP A 108 -36.99 -19.74 41.77
CA ASP A 108 -37.42 -19.52 40.39
C ASP A 108 -37.12 -18.06 40.02
N VAL A 109 -36.05 -17.84 39.27
CA VAL A 109 -35.71 -16.52 38.72
C VAL A 109 -36.64 -16.25 37.55
N GLN A 110 -37.88 -15.88 37.85
CA GLN A 110 -38.69 -15.12 36.91
C GLN A 110 -37.98 -13.76 36.77
N PRO A 111 -37.39 -13.41 35.61
CA PRO A 111 -36.80 -12.11 35.44
C PRO A 111 -37.87 -11.08 35.75
N ASN A 112 -37.56 -10.16 36.66
CA ASN A 112 -38.42 -9.04 36.95
C ASN A 112 -38.41 -8.16 35.68
N THR A 113 -39.28 -8.45 34.72
CA THR A 113 -39.65 -7.54 33.63
C THR A 113 -40.46 -6.40 34.23
N THR A 114 -39.84 -5.65 35.14
CA THR A 114 -40.13 -4.23 35.21
C THR A 114 -39.55 -3.69 33.91
N LEU A 115 -40.40 -3.67 32.88
CA LEU A 115 -40.20 -2.82 31.73
C LEU A 115 -39.93 -1.42 32.32
N VAL A 116 -38.65 -1.04 32.39
CA VAL A 116 -38.32 0.34 32.06
C VAL A 116 -38.75 0.42 30.62
N THR A 117 -40.02 0.76 30.39
CA THR A 117 -40.41 1.38 29.14
C THR A 117 -39.44 2.55 29.04
N GLU A 118 -38.40 2.41 28.21
CA GLU A 118 -37.87 3.58 27.53
C GLU A 118 -39.12 4.22 26.96
N ASP A 119 -39.59 5.29 27.59
CA ASP A 119 -40.52 6.18 26.94
C ASP A 119 -39.77 6.60 25.68
N VAL A 120 -40.08 5.93 24.57
CA VAL A 120 -39.63 6.30 23.24
C VAL A 120 -40.23 7.67 23.03
N LEU A 121 -39.48 8.70 23.44
CA LEU A 121 -39.86 10.08 23.25
C LEU A 121 -40.19 10.22 21.76
N PRO A 122 -41.39 10.72 21.43
CA PRO A 122 -41.82 10.75 20.03
C PRO A 122 -40.79 11.52 19.21
N GLU A 123 -40.25 10.88 18.16
CA GLU A 123 -39.33 11.52 17.23
C GLU A 123 -39.98 12.78 16.66
N ILE A 124 -39.47 13.95 17.03
CA ILE A 124 -39.92 15.21 16.45
C ILE A 124 -39.30 15.39 15.06
N ARG A 125 -40.12 15.85 14.12
CA ARG A 125 -39.66 16.21 12.78
C ARG A 125 -39.24 17.68 12.76
N TYR A 126 -38.18 17.99 12.04
CA TYR A 126 -37.80 19.37 11.78
C TYR A 126 -37.45 19.59 10.30
N ALA A 127 -37.66 20.82 9.84
CA ALA A 127 -37.26 21.30 8.53
C ALA A 127 -36.23 22.42 8.70
N THR A 128 -35.19 22.42 7.88
CA THR A 128 -34.12 23.42 7.91
C THR A 128 -34.13 24.23 6.62
N VAL A 129 -34.14 25.55 6.75
CA VAL A 129 -33.98 26.50 5.64
C VAL A 129 -32.75 27.35 5.93
N VAL A 130 -31.84 27.43 4.96
CA VAL A 130 -30.62 28.23 5.06
C VAL A 130 -30.61 29.23 3.92
N ASP A 131 -30.70 30.51 4.25
CA ASP A 131 -30.71 31.62 3.30
C ASP A 131 -29.39 32.41 3.35
N GLY A 132 -28.96 32.93 2.20
CA GLY A 132 -27.73 33.73 2.04
C GLY A 132 -26.43 32.94 1.83
N LEU A 133 -26.35 31.67 2.22
CA LEU A 133 -25.12 30.87 2.08
C LEU A 133 -24.77 30.49 0.62
N HIS A 134 -25.76 30.51 -0.27
CA HIS A 134 -25.57 30.21 -1.70
C HIS A 134 -24.79 31.31 -2.43
N GLU A 135 -24.82 32.55 -1.94
CA GLU A 135 -24.14 33.70 -2.54
C GLU A 135 -22.62 33.60 -2.45
N VAL A 136 -22.13 32.80 -1.49
CA VAL A 136 -20.69 32.57 -1.21
C VAL A 136 -20.26 31.14 -1.54
N ALA A 137 -21.09 30.37 -2.25
CA ALA A 137 -20.79 28.99 -2.68
C ALA A 137 -20.45 27.98 -1.56
N LEU A 138 -20.82 28.26 -0.30
CA LEU A 138 -20.51 27.41 0.87
C LEU A 138 -21.59 26.35 1.19
N ASN A 139 -22.67 26.29 0.40
CA ASN A 139 -23.82 25.42 0.68
C ASN A 139 -23.46 23.92 0.68
N ASP A 140 -22.61 23.49 -0.25
CA ASP A 140 -22.24 22.07 -0.37
C ASP A 140 -21.32 21.61 0.77
N GLU A 141 -20.43 22.49 1.23
CA GLU A 141 -19.54 22.21 2.35
C GLU A 141 -20.31 22.21 3.68
N PHE A 142 -21.21 23.17 3.88
CA PHE A 142 -22.13 23.17 5.01
C PHE A 142 -22.97 21.90 5.07
N LYS A 143 -23.55 21.45 3.96
CA LYS A 143 -24.36 20.22 3.93
C LYS A 143 -23.59 18.96 4.36
N LYS A 144 -22.29 18.90 4.07
CA LYS A 144 -21.42 17.77 4.46
C LYS A 144 -21.11 17.77 5.96
N LEU A 145 -21.02 18.95 6.58
CA LEU A 145 -20.56 19.13 7.95
C LEU A 145 -21.70 19.44 8.95
N SER A 146 -22.88 19.79 8.46
CA SER A 146 -24.03 20.21 9.26
C SER A 146 -24.59 19.06 10.10
N SER A 147 -24.76 19.34 11.39
CA SER A 147 -25.42 18.48 12.36
C SER A 147 -26.93 18.36 12.08
N LEU A 148 -27.58 19.45 11.63
CA LEU A 148 -28.99 19.43 11.23
C LEU A 148 -29.23 18.59 9.97
N GLN A 149 -28.33 18.61 9.00
CA GLN A 149 -28.44 17.78 7.79
C GLN A 149 -28.16 16.30 8.10
N THR A 150 -27.17 16.02 8.95
CA THR A 150 -26.84 14.65 9.40
C THR A 150 -28.04 13.98 10.10
N GLY A 151 -28.82 14.76 10.86
CA GLY A 151 -30.03 14.29 11.53
C GLY A 151 -31.22 13.96 10.61
N LYS A 152 -31.13 14.20 9.29
CA LYS A 152 -32.17 13.87 8.29
C LYS A 152 -33.59 14.32 8.67
N GLY A 153 -33.70 15.47 9.34
CA GLY A 153 -34.98 16.04 9.78
C GLY A 153 -35.65 15.31 10.95
N LYS A 154 -34.88 14.55 11.75
CA LYS A 154 -35.35 13.80 12.92
C LYS A 154 -34.57 14.15 14.19
N ALA A 155 -35.29 14.37 15.28
CA ALA A 155 -34.69 14.64 16.59
C ALA A 155 -35.50 14.05 17.76
N VAL A 156 -34.82 13.74 18.86
CA VAL A 156 -35.41 13.23 20.13
C VAL A 156 -36.26 14.30 20.82
N ASN A 157 -35.82 15.56 20.80
CA ASN A 157 -36.55 16.69 21.39
C ASN A 157 -36.12 18.03 20.78
N VAL A 158 -36.88 19.10 21.06
CA VAL A 158 -36.63 20.45 20.54
C VAL A 158 -35.28 21.01 21.03
N THR A 159 -34.84 20.61 22.22
CA THR A 159 -33.54 21.01 22.79
C THR A 159 -32.38 20.51 21.93
N MET A 160 -32.45 19.28 21.43
CA MET A 160 -31.44 18.75 20.51
C MET A 160 -31.46 19.46 19.16
N VAL A 161 -32.63 19.85 18.64
CA VAL A 161 -32.72 20.67 17.41
C VAL A 161 -32.06 22.03 17.63
N ARG A 162 -32.31 22.68 18.77
CA ARG A 162 -31.63 23.94 19.12
C ARG A 162 -30.12 23.77 19.26
N ALA A 163 -29.66 22.71 19.93
CA ALA A 163 -28.23 22.44 20.09
C ALA A 163 -27.52 22.24 18.74
N ARG A 164 -28.12 21.43 17.84
CA ARG A 164 -27.66 21.25 16.45
C ARG A 164 -27.66 22.57 15.67
N ALA A 165 -28.69 23.40 15.85
CA ALA A 165 -28.79 24.69 15.18
C ALA A 165 -27.70 25.67 15.67
N THR A 166 -27.37 25.68 16.97
CA THR A 166 -26.26 26.47 17.51
C THR A 166 -24.90 25.95 17.02
N GLU A 167 -24.73 24.64 16.88
CA GLU A 167 -23.51 24.05 16.30
C GLU A 167 -23.36 24.45 14.83
N ASP A 168 -24.45 24.38 14.06
CA ASP A 168 -24.48 24.78 12.65
C ASP A 168 -24.27 26.29 12.45
N GLU A 169 -24.74 27.13 13.37
CA GLU A 169 -24.45 28.56 13.39
C GLU A 169 -22.95 28.82 13.55
N ALA A 170 -22.31 28.16 14.52
CA ALA A 170 -20.87 28.26 14.74
C ALA A 170 -20.07 27.70 13.55
N LEU A 171 -20.56 26.63 12.91
CA LEU A 171 -19.99 26.07 11.69
C LEU A 171 -20.05 27.07 10.53
N ILE A 172 -21.21 27.70 10.27
CA ILE A 172 -21.35 28.68 9.19
C ILE A 172 -20.44 29.89 9.45
N LEU A 173 -20.40 30.42 10.68
CA LEU A 173 -19.48 31.50 11.03
C LEU A 173 -18.02 31.12 10.78
N ARG A 174 -17.64 29.87 11.07
CA ARG A 174 -16.29 29.37 10.79
C ARG A 174 -16.01 29.25 9.29
N LEU A 175 -16.97 28.75 8.51
CA LEU A 175 -16.86 28.65 7.04
C LEU A 175 -16.74 30.03 6.39
N LEU A 176 -17.58 30.99 6.81
CA LEU A 176 -17.48 32.39 6.37
C LEU A 176 -16.10 32.98 6.65
N LYS A 177 -15.61 32.84 7.89
CA LYS A 177 -14.25 33.28 8.26
C LYS A 177 -13.17 32.58 7.45
N SER A 178 -13.34 31.30 7.12
CA SER A 178 -12.39 30.55 6.30
C SER A 178 -12.29 31.04 4.86
N GLU A 179 -13.35 31.66 4.35
CA GLU A 179 -13.40 32.31 3.03
C GLU A 179 -13.13 33.82 3.11
N GLY A 180 -12.74 34.35 4.27
CA GLY A 180 -12.36 35.77 4.44
C GLY A 180 -13.51 36.72 4.75
N TYR A 181 -14.69 36.19 5.09
CA TYR A 181 -15.86 36.96 5.53
C TYR A 181 -15.88 37.09 7.06
N TYR A 182 -15.04 37.99 7.60
CA TYR A 182 -14.85 38.12 9.05
C TYR A 182 -15.99 38.86 9.78
N ASP A 183 -16.69 39.76 9.08
CA ASP A 183 -17.85 40.50 9.59
C ASP A 183 -19.18 39.77 9.34
N GLY A 184 -19.11 38.51 8.92
CA GLY A 184 -20.28 37.70 8.65
C GLY A 184 -21.12 37.49 9.90
N THR A 185 -22.44 37.65 9.77
CA THR A 185 -23.41 37.42 10.85
C THR A 185 -24.34 36.29 10.46
N VAL A 186 -24.66 35.44 11.44
CA VAL A 186 -25.59 34.32 11.27
C VAL A 186 -26.64 34.46 12.36
N THR A 187 -27.90 34.36 11.99
CA THR A 187 -29.01 34.37 12.94
C THR A 187 -29.84 33.11 12.76
N THR A 188 -30.02 32.39 13.86
CA THR A 188 -30.76 31.13 13.89
C THR A 188 -32.07 31.32 14.63
N THR A 189 -33.18 31.04 13.96
CA THR A 189 -34.51 31.06 14.59
C THR A 189 -35.13 29.66 14.56
N VAL A 190 -35.59 29.19 15.72
CA VAL A 190 -36.24 27.89 15.87
C VAL A 190 -37.69 28.10 16.27
N THR A 191 -38.60 27.87 15.33
CA THR A 191 -40.03 28.08 15.50
C THR A 191 -40.73 26.74 15.70
N THR A 192 -41.41 26.59 16.84
CA THR A 192 -42.31 25.46 17.11
C THR A 192 -43.72 25.84 16.69
N PRO A 193 -44.40 25.05 15.84
CA PRO A 193 -45.77 25.35 15.44
C PRO A 193 -46.75 25.29 16.63
N THR A 194 -47.49 26.37 16.84
CA THR A 194 -48.52 26.51 17.88
C THR A 194 -49.93 26.56 17.27
N ASP A 195 -50.95 26.16 18.02
CA ASP A 195 -52.35 26.38 17.65
C ASP A 195 -52.77 27.87 17.79
N LYS A 196 -54.01 28.19 17.45
CA LYS A 196 -54.58 29.56 17.57
C LYS A 196 -54.67 30.08 19.02
N SER A 197 -54.34 29.24 20.00
CA SER A 197 -54.36 29.50 21.44
C SER A 197 -52.94 29.61 22.03
N GLY A 198 -51.89 29.46 21.20
CA GLY A 198 -50.49 29.56 21.62
C GLY A 198 -49.90 28.25 22.17
N THR A 199 -50.64 27.13 22.10
CA THR A 199 -50.21 25.81 22.59
C THR A 199 -49.42 25.06 21.53
N SER A 200 -48.25 24.52 21.87
CA SER A 200 -47.38 23.77 20.94
C SER A 200 -48.09 22.52 20.41
N LEU A 201 -48.13 22.35 19.09
CA LEU A 201 -48.76 21.19 18.44
C LEU A 201 -47.89 19.94 18.61
N PRO A 202 -48.42 18.82 19.16
CA PRO A 202 -47.64 17.59 19.41
C PRO A 202 -47.04 16.94 18.15
N ASN A 203 -47.62 17.19 16.96
CA ASN A 203 -47.20 16.63 15.66
C ASN A 203 -46.67 17.68 14.68
N GLY A 204 -46.36 18.88 15.16
CA GLY A 204 -45.92 19.95 14.26
C GLY A 204 -44.42 19.90 13.98
N THR A 205 -44.05 20.00 12.70
CA THR A 205 -42.65 20.06 12.27
C THR A 205 -42.00 21.34 12.78
N VAL A 206 -40.93 21.22 13.57
CA VAL A 206 -40.12 22.37 14.02
C VAL A 206 -39.42 23.00 12.82
N GLN A 207 -39.53 24.31 12.65
CA GLN A 207 -38.84 25.02 11.57
C GLN A 207 -37.58 25.69 12.11
N VAL A 208 -36.44 25.36 11.52
CA VAL A 208 -35.15 26.01 11.78
C VAL A 208 -34.83 26.89 10.59
N HIS A 209 -34.80 28.19 10.79
CA HIS A 209 -34.45 29.15 9.75
C HIS A 209 -33.15 29.84 10.12
N ILE A 210 -32.13 29.60 9.31
CA ILE A 210 -30.79 30.16 9.45
C ILE A 210 -30.63 31.23 8.38
N THR A 211 -30.51 32.48 8.81
CA THR A 211 -30.25 33.61 7.91
C THR A 211 -28.77 33.97 8.00
N VAL A 212 -28.08 33.94 6.86
CA VAL A 212 -26.65 34.23 6.76
C VAL A 212 -26.46 35.54 6.01
N VAL A 213 -25.72 36.47 6.61
CA VAL A 213 -25.27 37.70 5.98
C VAL A 213 -23.73 37.68 5.96
N PRO A 214 -23.10 37.31 4.82
CA PRO A 214 -21.65 37.14 4.75
C PRO A 214 -20.84 38.43 5.02
N GLY A 215 -21.38 39.60 4.65
CA GLY A 215 -20.63 40.85 4.70
C GLY A 215 -19.53 40.94 3.62
N PRO A 216 -18.66 41.96 3.66
CA PRO A 216 -17.58 42.12 2.70
C PRO A 216 -16.45 41.10 2.91
N ALA A 217 -15.81 40.68 1.82
CA ALA A 217 -14.63 39.82 1.87
C ALA A 217 -13.36 40.66 2.13
N TYR A 218 -12.56 40.23 3.11
CA TYR A 218 -11.27 40.85 3.40
C TYR A 218 -10.19 40.37 2.42
N ARG A 219 -9.27 41.27 2.09
CA ARG A 219 -8.14 41.03 1.18
C ARG A 219 -6.80 41.22 1.88
N PHE A 220 -5.76 40.56 1.41
CA PHE A 220 -4.42 40.77 1.95
C PHE A 220 -3.92 42.19 1.67
N GLY A 221 -3.46 42.87 2.72
CA GLY A 221 -2.71 44.12 2.63
C GLY A 221 -1.22 43.82 2.52
N LEU A 222 -0.47 44.17 3.57
CA LEU A 222 0.94 43.85 3.71
C LEU A 222 1.12 42.37 4.05
N ILE A 223 2.16 41.74 3.47
CA ILE A 223 2.51 40.34 3.73
C ILE A 223 3.97 40.31 4.15
N MET A 224 4.22 39.96 5.40
CA MET A 224 5.54 39.91 6.01
C MET A 224 5.87 38.50 6.51
N ALA A 225 7.15 38.14 6.44
CA ALA A 225 7.68 37.00 7.14
C ALA A 225 8.81 37.50 8.03
N ASN A 226 8.67 37.31 9.34
CA ASN A 226 9.69 37.64 10.31
C ASN A 226 10.55 36.40 10.54
N ALA A 227 11.81 36.47 10.09
CA ALA A 227 12.70 35.32 10.08
C ALA A 227 14.17 35.77 10.09
N ASN A 228 15.05 34.90 10.55
CA ASN A 228 16.49 35.08 10.36
C ASN A 228 16.86 35.04 8.86
N PRO A 229 17.99 35.64 8.45
CA PRO A 229 18.39 35.66 7.05
C PRO A 229 18.57 34.27 6.44
N THR A 230 18.00 34.04 5.26
CA THR A 230 18.17 32.81 4.49
C THR A 230 19.07 33.01 3.27
N LEU A 231 19.63 31.92 2.76
CA LEU A 231 20.22 31.82 1.42
C LEU A 231 19.36 30.93 0.52
N PRO A 232 18.78 31.47 -0.58
CA PRO A 232 18.75 32.89 -0.97
C PRO A 232 17.92 33.77 0.00
N PRO A 233 18.11 35.10 0.03
CA PRO A 233 17.38 36.00 0.95
C PRO A 233 15.86 35.97 0.79
N ASP A 234 15.37 35.84 -0.45
CA ASP A 234 13.94 35.83 -0.75
C ASP A 234 13.29 34.44 -0.63
N LEU A 235 13.98 33.45 -0.07
CA LEU A 235 13.51 32.06 -0.02
C LEU A 235 12.12 31.94 0.60
N ILE A 236 11.93 32.52 1.79
CA ILE A 236 10.66 32.44 2.54
C ILE A 236 9.56 33.23 1.81
N ARG A 237 9.87 34.42 1.28
CA ARG A 237 8.88 35.24 0.57
C ARG A 237 8.39 34.55 -0.70
N ASN A 238 9.30 33.93 -1.45
CA ASN A 238 8.97 33.16 -2.66
C ASN A 238 8.22 31.86 -2.33
N ALA A 239 8.48 31.26 -1.17
CA ALA A 239 7.77 30.08 -0.69
C ALA A 239 6.37 30.40 -0.12
N LEU A 240 6.04 31.68 0.10
CA LEU A 240 4.73 32.13 0.55
C LEU A 240 3.95 32.72 -0.64
N PRO A 241 3.21 31.91 -1.43
CA PRO A 241 2.53 32.33 -2.66
C PRO A 241 1.29 33.22 -2.43
N LEU A 242 1.25 33.98 -1.34
CA LEU A 242 0.22 34.96 -1.04
C LEU A 242 0.59 36.31 -1.64
N LYS A 243 -0.37 36.96 -2.31
CA LYS A 243 -0.20 38.28 -2.92
C LYS A 243 -1.12 39.31 -2.27
N THR A 244 -0.61 40.54 -2.18
CA THR A 244 -1.42 41.69 -1.79
C THR A 244 -2.60 41.84 -2.76
N GLY A 245 -3.80 42.02 -2.21
CA GLY A 245 -5.07 42.13 -2.94
C GLY A 245 -5.84 40.81 -3.09
N ASP A 246 -5.20 39.66 -2.86
CA ASP A 246 -5.90 38.37 -2.86
C ASP A 246 -6.88 38.29 -1.68
N GLN A 247 -7.96 37.54 -1.83
CA GLN A 247 -8.91 37.30 -0.74
C GLN A 247 -8.27 36.41 0.33
N ILE A 248 -8.56 36.69 1.61
CA ILE A 248 -7.99 35.91 2.73
C ILE A 248 -8.73 34.58 2.85
N ILE A 249 -8.22 33.56 2.16
CA ILE A 249 -8.79 32.21 2.18
C ILE A 249 -7.89 31.31 3.05
N ALA A 250 -8.46 30.75 4.12
CA ALA A 250 -7.73 30.00 5.14
C ALA A 250 -7.02 28.76 4.58
N THR A 251 -7.63 28.06 3.63
CA THR A 251 -7.00 26.90 2.97
C THR A 251 -5.76 27.29 2.18
N GLN A 252 -5.77 28.46 1.52
CA GLN A 252 -4.62 29.00 0.80
C GLN A 252 -3.52 29.46 1.75
N VAL A 253 -3.88 30.10 2.87
CA VAL A 253 -2.94 30.49 3.93
C VAL A 253 -2.23 29.27 4.51
N LEU A 254 -3.00 28.25 4.92
CA LEU A 254 -2.46 27.01 5.47
C LEU A 254 -1.55 26.29 4.47
N ALA A 255 -1.93 26.24 3.19
CA ALA A 255 -1.12 25.66 2.13
C ALA A 255 0.18 26.46 1.90
N ALA A 256 0.11 27.79 1.96
CA ALA A 256 1.26 28.67 1.81
C ALA A 256 2.26 28.51 2.97
N GLU A 257 1.77 28.45 4.22
CA GLU A 257 2.60 28.19 5.41
C GLU A 257 3.25 26.81 5.37
N ALA A 258 2.48 25.78 5.02
CA ALA A 258 3.01 24.43 4.83
C ALA A 258 4.10 24.40 3.74
N ASN A 259 3.90 25.15 2.64
CA ASN A 259 4.89 25.27 1.58
C ASN A 259 6.18 25.94 2.06
N VAL A 260 6.11 26.95 2.93
CA VAL A 260 7.30 27.55 3.57
C VAL A 260 8.08 26.47 4.34
N SER A 261 7.41 25.71 5.21
CA SER A 261 8.05 24.63 5.97
C SER A 261 8.74 23.61 5.05
N VAL A 262 8.07 23.21 3.96
CA VAL A 262 8.60 22.24 3.00
C VAL A 262 9.80 22.79 2.23
N VAL A 263 9.67 23.99 1.64
CA VAL A 263 10.73 24.60 0.82
C VAL A 263 11.97 24.89 1.65
N MET A 264 11.82 25.32 2.90
CA MET A 264 12.96 25.56 3.80
C MET A 264 13.73 24.26 4.09
N GLN A 265 13.03 23.19 4.45
CA GLN A 265 13.65 21.88 4.67
C GLN A 265 14.28 21.30 3.40
N GLN A 266 13.76 21.64 2.21
CA GLN A 266 14.34 21.27 0.91
C GLN A 266 15.56 22.13 0.50
N SER A 267 15.77 23.26 1.16
CA SER A 267 16.81 24.26 0.81
C SER A 267 17.96 24.31 1.82
N GLY A 268 18.05 23.32 2.70
CA GLY A 268 19.12 23.20 3.68
C GLY A 268 18.76 23.56 5.11
N TYR A 269 17.49 23.78 5.46
CA TYR A 269 17.09 24.16 6.83
C TYR A 269 16.29 23.04 7.52
N PRO A 270 16.96 21.96 7.99
CA PRO A 270 16.29 20.79 8.56
C PRO A 270 15.45 21.10 9.80
N PHE A 271 15.88 22.07 10.61
CA PHE A 271 15.26 22.43 11.88
C PHE A 271 14.34 23.65 11.79
N SER A 272 13.96 24.05 10.57
CA SER A 272 13.06 25.19 10.39
C SER A 272 11.68 24.89 10.99
N LYS A 273 11.11 25.89 11.68
CA LYS A 273 9.79 25.83 12.31
C LYS A 273 8.98 27.05 11.91
N VAL A 274 7.81 26.81 11.35
CA VAL A 274 6.82 27.85 11.10
C VAL A 274 6.10 28.13 12.42
N GLY A 275 6.16 29.37 12.88
CA GLY A 275 5.57 29.85 14.12
C GLY A 275 4.11 30.27 13.97
N THR A 276 3.68 31.19 14.83
CA THR A 276 2.31 31.72 14.81
C THR A 276 2.11 32.70 13.67
N ARG A 277 0.98 32.56 12.96
CA ARG A 277 0.48 33.59 12.04
C ARG A 277 -0.21 34.70 12.82
N ASP A 278 -0.09 35.92 12.33
CA ASP A 278 -0.89 37.06 12.77
C ASP A 278 -1.54 37.72 11.55
N ILE A 279 -2.83 38.05 11.67
CA ILE A 279 -3.61 38.72 10.62
C ILE A 279 -4.34 39.89 11.25
N LEU A 280 -3.78 41.09 11.09
CA LEU A 280 -4.36 42.32 11.61
C LEU A 280 -5.41 42.85 10.63
N LEU A 281 -6.68 42.74 10.99
CA LEU A 281 -7.81 43.19 10.15
C LEU A 281 -8.10 44.69 10.33
N ASP A 282 -8.16 45.43 9.22
CA ASP A 282 -8.60 46.82 9.13
C ASP A 282 -10.00 46.86 8.49
N GLY A 283 -11.03 47.01 9.32
CA GLY A 283 -12.43 47.06 8.87
C GLY A 283 -12.80 48.29 8.03
N ALA A 284 -11.99 49.36 8.04
CA ALA A 284 -12.24 50.53 7.20
C ALA A 284 -11.73 50.32 5.76
N LYS A 285 -10.61 49.60 5.61
CA LYS A 285 -10.02 49.28 4.30
C LYS A 285 -10.42 47.91 3.77
N LEU A 286 -11.03 47.06 4.60
CA LEU A 286 -11.34 45.67 4.31
C LEU A 286 -10.07 44.87 3.94
N THR A 287 -8.96 45.19 4.63
CA THR A 287 -7.65 44.56 4.42
C THR A 287 -7.16 43.84 5.67
N GLY A 288 -6.41 42.75 5.49
CA GLY A 288 -5.69 42.07 6.56
C GLY A 288 -4.19 42.10 6.31
N ASP A 289 -3.43 42.69 7.23
CA ASP A 289 -1.97 42.65 7.18
C ASP A 289 -1.49 41.34 7.82
N TYR A 290 -0.81 40.51 7.02
CA TYR A 290 -0.40 39.17 7.37
C TYR A 290 1.07 39.14 7.78
N THR A 291 1.38 38.59 8.96
CA THR A 291 2.74 38.35 9.43
C THR A 291 2.91 36.88 9.80
N LEU A 292 3.99 36.26 9.28
CA LEU A 292 4.38 34.90 9.64
C LEU A 292 5.71 34.90 10.37
N GLU A 293 5.72 34.41 11.61
CA GLU A 293 6.94 34.14 12.36
C GLU A 293 7.57 32.82 11.87
N VAL A 294 8.86 32.83 11.53
CA VAL A 294 9.58 31.63 11.08
C VAL A 294 10.93 31.54 11.77
N ASP A 295 11.12 30.48 12.55
CA ASP A 295 12.44 30.09 13.02
C ASP A 295 13.14 29.31 11.91
N THR A 296 14.17 29.90 11.32
CA THR A 296 14.86 29.28 10.20
C THR A 296 15.73 28.10 10.62
N GLY A 297 16.20 28.07 11.87
CA GLY A 297 17.32 27.23 12.28
C GLY A 297 18.60 27.46 11.46
N ASN A 298 19.61 26.63 11.69
CA ASN A 298 20.87 26.66 10.96
C ASN A 298 20.73 26.02 9.57
N ARG A 299 21.35 26.63 8.56
CA ARG A 299 21.53 25.98 7.27
C ARG A 299 22.56 24.86 7.42
N SER A 300 22.23 23.69 6.89
CA SER A 300 22.89 22.44 7.24
C SER A 300 23.29 21.60 6.01
N ARG A 301 24.29 20.75 6.21
CA ARG A 301 24.77 19.74 5.25
C ARG A 301 24.71 18.36 5.86
N PHE A 302 24.59 17.34 5.03
CA PHE A 302 24.59 15.96 5.51
C PHE A 302 25.94 15.60 6.16
N GLY A 303 25.86 15.08 7.38
CA GLY A 303 26.98 14.55 8.16
C GLY A 303 27.10 13.04 7.98
N GLY A 304 26.91 12.30 9.07
CA GLY A 304 26.92 10.85 9.13
C GLY A 304 25.56 10.24 9.47
N PHE A 305 25.59 8.97 9.88
CA PHE A 305 24.41 8.20 10.26
C PHE A 305 24.60 7.66 11.66
N LYS A 306 23.53 7.71 12.45
CA LYS A 306 23.40 7.01 13.72
C LYS A 306 22.19 6.09 13.61
N SER A 307 22.19 5.03 14.41
CA SER A 307 21.10 4.06 14.41
C SER A 307 20.84 3.62 15.84
N ASP A 308 19.58 3.35 16.15
CA ASP A 308 19.16 2.83 17.44
C ASP A 308 17.99 1.83 17.31
N GLY A 309 17.54 1.33 18.46
CA GLY A 309 16.45 0.37 18.55
C GLY A 309 16.89 -1.07 18.24
N ARG A 310 15.96 -1.86 17.68
CA ARG A 310 16.24 -3.24 17.27
C ARG A 310 16.68 -3.23 15.80
N GLU A 311 17.98 -3.11 15.59
CA GLU A 311 18.55 -2.92 14.25
C GLU A 311 18.41 -4.16 13.34
N ALA A 312 18.08 -3.92 12.06
CA ALA A 312 18.19 -4.93 11.02
C ALA A 312 19.61 -5.02 10.44
N PHE A 313 20.30 -3.88 10.41
CA PHE A 313 21.69 -3.69 9.99
C PHE A 313 22.22 -2.35 10.52
N GLY A 314 23.56 -2.22 10.61
CA GLY A 314 24.21 -1.02 11.15
C GLY A 314 24.21 0.19 10.20
N ALA A 315 24.61 1.33 10.73
CA ALA A 315 24.65 2.63 10.05
C ALA A 315 25.48 2.64 8.75
N ASP A 316 26.55 1.85 8.67
CA ASP A 316 27.36 1.73 7.45
C ASP A 316 26.55 1.22 6.25
N HIS A 317 25.59 0.32 6.50
CA HIS A 317 24.73 -0.19 5.44
C HIS A 317 23.62 0.80 5.06
N VAL A 318 23.13 1.61 6.01
CA VAL A 318 22.23 2.75 5.72
C VAL A 318 22.89 3.69 4.70
N ALA A 319 24.18 4.01 4.90
CA ALA A 319 24.92 4.90 4.00
C ALA A 319 25.02 4.37 2.56
N VAL A 320 24.96 3.06 2.34
CA VAL A 320 24.97 2.45 0.99
C VAL A 320 23.68 2.76 0.22
N MET A 321 22.59 3.06 0.92
CA MET A 321 21.25 3.23 0.38
C MET A 321 20.90 4.69 0.06
N THR A 322 21.78 5.64 0.34
CA THR A 322 21.52 7.08 0.17
C THR A 322 21.67 7.52 -1.31
N ARG A 323 21.08 8.67 -1.65
CA ARG A 323 21.33 9.39 -2.92
C ARG A 323 22.21 10.63 -2.78
N PHE A 324 22.70 10.86 -1.56
CA PHE A 324 23.51 11.99 -1.17
C PHE A 324 24.79 11.51 -0.50
N ARG A 325 25.78 12.39 -0.47
CA ARG A 325 27.09 12.17 0.17
C ARG A 325 27.24 13.12 1.36
N LYS A 326 28.13 12.76 2.28
CA LYS A 326 28.55 13.66 3.35
C LYS A 326 29.06 14.98 2.75
N GLY A 327 28.56 16.10 3.26
CA GLY A 327 28.85 17.45 2.79
C GLY A 327 27.89 17.99 1.72
N ASP A 328 27.01 17.17 1.13
CA ASP A 328 25.93 17.69 0.28
C ASP A 328 24.98 18.56 1.13
N LEU A 329 24.38 19.60 0.54
CA LEU A 329 23.40 20.45 1.23
C LEU A 329 22.20 19.60 1.67
N TYR A 330 21.71 19.81 2.90
CA TYR A 330 20.56 19.08 3.41
C TYR A 330 19.33 19.32 2.51
N ASP A 331 18.65 18.24 2.16
CA ASP A 331 17.38 18.28 1.41
C ASP A 331 16.48 17.17 1.94
N ASN A 332 15.34 17.54 2.53
CA ASN A 332 14.41 16.58 3.10
C ASN A 332 13.90 15.54 2.09
N ARG A 333 13.84 15.86 0.79
CA ARG A 333 13.45 14.90 -0.25
C ARG A 333 14.40 13.71 -0.32
N GLN A 334 15.67 13.93 0.00
CA GLN A 334 16.69 12.87 0.01
C GLN A 334 16.62 12.01 1.29
N VAL A 335 16.15 12.59 2.40
CA VAL A 335 15.86 11.88 3.65
C VAL A 335 14.62 11.00 3.49
N ASP A 336 13.56 11.53 2.88
CA ASP A 336 12.37 10.76 2.53
C ASP A 336 12.69 9.60 1.58
N ASP A 337 13.49 9.85 0.54
CA ASP A 337 13.95 8.82 -0.39
C ASP A 337 14.80 7.73 0.30
N LEU A 338 15.60 8.09 1.32
CA LEU A 338 16.30 7.12 2.17
C LEU A 338 15.31 6.31 3.02
N ARG A 339 14.35 6.97 3.68
CA ARG A 339 13.31 6.30 4.49
C ARG A 339 12.53 5.30 3.65
N GLU A 340 12.09 5.70 2.46
CA GLU A 340 11.42 4.78 1.53
C GLU A 340 12.33 3.61 1.13
N ALA A 341 13.62 3.88 0.82
CA ALA A 341 14.61 2.84 0.51
C ALA A 341 14.73 1.80 1.64
N LEU A 342 14.76 2.25 2.90
CA LEU A 342 14.77 1.39 4.08
C LEU A 342 13.48 0.56 4.16
N VAL A 343 12.31 1.17 3.99
CA VAL A 343 11.01 0.47 3.99
C VAL A 343 10.97 -0.64 2.94
N ALA A 344 11.46 -0.39 1.73
CA ALA A 344 11.41 -1.38 0.64
C ALA A 344 12.31 -2.61 0.83
N THR A 345 13.24 -2.58 1.79
CA THR A 345 13.97 -3.80 2.18
C THR A 345 13.03 -4.86 2.76
N GLY A 346 11.87 -4.45 3.29
CA GLY A 346 10.93 -5.33 3.99
C GLY A 346 11.50 -5.94 5.27
N LEU A 347 12.54 -5.34 5.85
CA LEU A 347 13.21 -5.80 7.07
C LEU A 347 12.70 -5.13 8.35
N PHE A 348 11.85 -4.12 8.22
CA PHE A 348 11.40 -3.27 9.32
C PHE A 348 9.90 -3.45 9.57
N ARG A 349 9.52 -3.47 10.84
CA ARG A 349 8.14 -3.24 11.29
C ARG A 349 7.83 -1.74 11.27
N SER A 350 8.78 -0.93 11.73
CA SER A 350 8.78 0.52 11.60
C SER A 350 10.21 1.03 11.42
N VAL A 351 10.34 2.13 10.69
CA VAL A 351 11.61 2.84 10.50
C VAL A 351 11.32 4.34 10.40
N ALA A 352 12.07 5.14 11.15
CA ALA A 352 12.04 6.60 11.07
C ALA A 352 13.46 7.11 10.84
N VAL A 353 13.57 8.26 10.18
CA VAL A 353 14.84 8.92 9.89
C VAL A 353 14.70 10.38 10.28
N GLU A 354 15.48 10.81 11.26
CA GLU A 354 15.39 12.15 11.83
C GLU A 354 16.75 12.87 11.75
N PRO A 355 16.79 14.15 11.33
CA PRO A 355 18.00 14.94 11.41
C PRO A 355 18.35 15.26 12.87
N VAL A 356 19.62 15.14 13.24
CA VAL A 356 20.16 15.50 14.55
C VAL A 356 21.34 16.45 14.37
N ALA A 357 21.24 17.63 14.98
CA ALA A 357 22.28 18.64 14.96
C ALA A 357 23.56 18.11 15.63
N THR A 358 24.71 18.34 15.00
CA THR A 358 26.00 17.88 15.55
C THR A 358 26.73 18.97 16.33
N GLY A 359 26.35 20.24 16.16
CA GLY A 359 27.09 21.40 16.65
C GLY A 359 28.44 21.61 15.93
N THR A 360 28.73 20.84 14.89
CA THR A 360 29.96 20.98 14.11
C THR A 360 29.68 21.76 12.82
N PHE A 361 30.49 22.78 12.54
CA PHE A 361 30.29 23.67 11.40
C PHE A 361 31.39 23.46 10.35
N GLY A 362 31.00 23.51 9.08
CA GLY A 362 31.91 23.54 7.93
C GLY A 362 32.53 24.92 7.73
N GLU A 363 33.51 25.01 6.82
CA GLU A 363 34.20 26.25 6.49
C GLU A 363 33.28 27.34 5.93
N ASP A 364 32.14 26.96 5.35
CA ASP A 364 31.11 27.85 4.81
C ASP A 364 30.09 28.32 5.86
N GLY A 365 30.30 27.98 7.14
CA GLY A 365 29.40 28.33 8.24
C GLY A 365 28.13 27.48 8.32
N THR A 366 28.00 26.44 7.48
CA THR A 366 26.87 25.49 7.57
C THR A 366 27.13 24.40 8.61
N GLU A 367 26.08 23.99 9.32
CA GLU A 367 26.19 22.91 10.32
C GLU A 367 26.13 21.53 9.67
N TYR A 368 26.93 20.57 10.13
CA TYR A 368 26.73 19.17 9.76
C TYR A 368 25.58 18.57 10.58
N VAL A 369 24.74 17.79 9.92
CA VAL A 369 23.59 17.12 10.55
C VAL A 369 23.70 15.62 10.30
N ASP A 370 23.73 14.85 11.39
CA ASP A 370 23.66 13.39 11.31
C ASP A 370 22.21 12.96 11.14
N LEU A 371 21.98 11.84 10.45
CA LEU A 371 20.65 11.22 10.40
C LEU A 371 20.57 10.09 11.42
N LEU A 372 19.68 10.21 12.40
CA LEU A 372 19.35 9.16 13.34
C LEU A 372 18.26 8.26 12.73
N VAL A 373 18.59 6.99 12.54
CA VAL A 373 17.69 5.98 11.99
C VAL A 373 17.15 5.13 13.12
N HIS A 374 15.89 5.36 13.47
CA HIS A 374 15.18 4.55 14.46
C HIS A 374 14.72 3.25 13.81
N GLN A 375 15.35 2.12 14.15
CA GLN A 375 15.06 0.83 13.55
C GLN A 375 14.24 -0.07 14.48
N GLN A 376 13.13 -0.62 13.96
CA GLN A 376 12.44 -1.74 14.58
C GLN A 376 12.38 -2.91 13.62
N LYS A 377 13.30 -3.87 13.78
CA LYS A 377 13.40 -5.07 12.94
C LYS A 377 12.09 -5.86 12.94
N GLY A 378 11.56 -6.09 11.75
CA GLY A 378 10.36 -6.88 11.51
C GLY A 378 10.64 -8.37 11.26
N PRO A 379 9.59 -9.18 11.10
CA PRO A 379 9.71 -10.58 10.73
C PRO A 379 10.40 -10.75 9.36
N ALA A 380 11.55 -11.42 9.33
CA ALA A 380 12.34 -11.60 8.12
C ALA A 380 11.86 -12.77 7.24
N ARG A 381 10.96 -13.62 7.74
CA ARG A 381 10.53 -14.85 7.05
C ARG A 381 9.21 -14.64 6.31
N THR A 382 9.07 -15.26 5.15
CA THR A 382 7.83 -15.25 4.37
C THR A 382 7.65 -16.58 3.68
N LEU A 383 6.40 -17.04 3.65
CA LEU A 383 5.97 -18.20 2.89
C LEU A 383 4.98 -17.68 1.84
N ALA A 384 5.12 -18.11 0.59
CA ALA A 384 4.18 -17.81 -0.47
C ALA A 384 3.86 -19.08 -1.26
N ALA A 385 2.63 -19.18 -1.76
CA ALA A 385 2.19 -20.26 -2.62
C ALA A 385 1.41 -19.69 -3.81
N GLU A 386 1.60 -20.30 -4.98
CA GLU A 386 0.96 -19.91 -6.23
C GLU A 386 0.47 -21.17 -6.95
N VAL A 387 -0.69 -21.07 -7.61
CA VAL A 387 -1.23 -22.13 -8.47
C VAL A 387 -1.60 -21.52 -9.81
N GLY A 388 -1.14 -22.13 -10.89
CA GLY A 388 -1.39 -21.70 -12.27
C GLY A 388 -1.92 -22.83 -13.14
N TYR A 389 -2.63 -22.46 -14.21
CA TYR A 389 -3.06 -23.36 -15.27
C TYR A 389 -2.95 -22.68 -16.64
N GLY A 390 -2.32 -23.35 -17.59
CA GLY A 390 -2.21 -22.91 -18.98
C GLY A 390 -2.47 -24.06 -19.95
N THR A 391 -3.15 -23.79 -21.08
CA THR A 391 -3.30 -24.80 -22.14
C THR A 391 -1.94 -25.10 -22.75
N GLY A 392 -1.46 -26.35 -22.62
CA GLY A 392 -0.12 -26.80 -23.07
C GLY A 392 0.94 -26.84 -21.95
N GLU A 393 0.81 -25.99 -20.92
CA GLU A 393 1.69 -26.00 -19.74
C GLU A 393 1.10 -26.87 -18.60
N GLY A 394 -0.23 -27.01 -18.56
CA GLY A 394 -0.98 -27.77 -17.57
C GLY A 394 -1.03 -27.07 -16.20
N PHE A 395 -1.23 -27.83 -15.13
CA PHE A 395 -1.30 -27.30 -13.77
C PHE A 395 0.10 -27.17 -13.17
N THR A 396 0.37 -26.07 -12.48
CA THR A 396 1.61 -25.87 -11.72
C THR A 396 1.28 -25.29 -10.35
N ALA A 397 1.87 -25.84 -9.29
CA ALA A 397 1.82 -25.33 -7.93
C ALA A 397 3.24 -24.98 -7.50
N THR A 398 3.44 -23.73 -7.07
CA THR A 398 4.73 -23.24 -6.60
C THR A 398 4.63 -22.87 -5.13
N ALA A 399 5.61 -23.28 -4.33
CA ALA A 399 5.79 -22.86 -2.95
C ALA A 399 7.16 -22.20 -2.80
N SER A 400 7.21 -21.05 -2.13
CA SER A 400 8.47 -20.38 -1.81
C SER A 400 8.57 -20.04 -0.33
N TRP A 401 9.73 -20.35 0.24
CA TRP A 401 10.13 -19.91 1.56
C TRP A 401 11.28 -18.93 1.41
N GLN A 402 11.19 -17.79 2.09
CA GLN A 402 12.21 -16.77 2.07
C GLN A 402 12.55 -16.34 3.49
N ASN A 403 13.84 -16.21 3.79
CA ASN A 403 14.34 -15.39 4.87
C ASN A 403 15.09 -14.19 4.28
N ARG A 404 14.56 -12.97 4.43
CA ARG A 404 15.06 -11.73 3.82
C ARG A 404 16.44 -11.29 4.32
N ASN A 405 16.87 -11.77 5.49
CA ASN A 405 18.12 -11.31 6.13
C ASN A 405 18.81 -12.44 6.90
N LEU A 406 18.88 -13.64 6.31
CA LEU A 406 19.58 -14.78 6.90
C LEU A 406 21.10 -14.53 6.96
N PHE A 407 21.64 -13.78 6.01
CA PHE A 407 23.05 -13.38 5.93
C PHE A 407 23.18 -11.84 5.94
N PRO A 408 23.11 -11.20 7.11
CA PRO A 408 23.14 -9.74 7.19
C PRO A 408 24.39 -9.09 6.56
N PRO A 409 24.26 -7.87 6.03
CA PRO A 409 23.01 -7.13 5.77
C PRO A 409 22.33 -7.58 4.45
N GLU A 410 20.99 -7.59 4.44
CA GLU A 410 20.12 -7.85 3.27
C GLU A 410 20.43 -9.13 2.47
N GLY A 411 21.13 -10.11 3.06
CA GLY A 411 21.39 -11.40 2.42
C GLY A 411 20.23 -12.34 2.66
N ALA A 412 19.36 -12.42 1.67
CA ALA A 412 18.22 -13.31 1.65
C ALA A 412 18.61 -14.73 1.19
N LEU A 413 18.00 -15.73 1.82
CA LEU A 413 17.93 -17.09 1.31
C LEU A 413 16.49 -17.35 0.87
N ILE A 414 16.32 -17.79 -0.37
CA ILE A 414 15.03 -18.08 -0.99
C ILE A 414 15.08 -19.51 -1.50
N VAL A 415 14.11 -20.33 -1.11
CA VAL A 415 13.94 -21.70 -1.62
C VAL A 415 12.58 -21.76 -2.28
N THR A 416 12.57 -22.08 -3.56
CA THR A 416 11.35 -22.18 -4.38
C THR A 416 11.26 -23.59 -4.93
N GLY A 417 10.14 -24.26 -4.65
CA GLY A 417 9.78 -25.53 -5.28
C GLY A 417 8.56 -25.34 -6.18
N ALA A 418 8.62 -25.83 -7.40
CA ALA A 418 7.49 -25.88 -8.32
C ALA A 418 7.19 -27.34 -8.67
N LEU A 419 5.93 -27.72 -8.57
CA LEU A 419 5.42 -29.04 -8.93
C LEU A 419 4.23 -28.87 -9.85
N GLY A 420 4.31 -29.42 -11.05
CA GLY A 420 3.26 -29.34 -12.05
C GLY A 420 3.17 -30.60 -12.89
N THR A 421 2.20 -30.61 -13.79
CA THR A 421 1.99 -31.72 -14.74
C THR A 421 3.14 -31.88 -15.74
N LYS A 422 3.88 -30.79 -16.00
CA LYS A 422 4.93 -30.71 -17.02
C LYS A 422 6.29 -30.26 -16.47
N THR A 423 6.36 -29.79 -15.22
CA THR A 423 7.56 -29.19 -14.60
C THR A 423 7.67 -29.66 -13.16
N GLN A 424 8.89 -29.96 -12.73
CA GLN A 424 9.25 -30.22 -11.34
C GLN A 424 10.59 -29.53 -11.11
N ASP A 425 10.60 -28.42 -10.37
CA ASP A 425 11.79 -27.60 -10.20
C ASP A 425 12.03 -27.29 -8.73
N LEU A 426 13.30 -27.33 -8.33
CA LEU A 426 13.78 -26.83 -7.04
C LEU A 426 14.88 -25.82 -7.31
N THR A 427 14.69 -24.59 -6.83
CA THR A 427 15.68 -23.52 -6.93
C THR A 427 15.99 -22.95 -5.55
N THR A 428 17.28 -22.86 -5.23
CA THR A 428 17.77 -22.18 -4.04
C THR A 428 18.58 -20.96 -4.45
N THR A 429 18.17 -19.79 -3.98
CA THR A 429 18.77 -18.50 -4.33
C THR A 429 19.26 -17.80 -3.09
N PHE A 430 20.56 -17.49 -3.07
CA PHE A 430 21.11 -16.44 -2.24
C PHE A 430 20.98 -15.11 -2.96
N ARG A 431 20.39 -14.11 -2.32
CA ARG A 431 20.26 -12.76 -2.89
C ARG A 431 20.69 -11.72 -1.87
N ARG A 432 21.66 -10.87 -2.23
CA ARG A 432 21.99 -9.66 -1.48
C ARG A 432 21.50 -8.43 -2.21
N SER A 433 20.51 -7.76 -1.64
CA SER A 433 20.05 -6.43 -2.09
C SER A 433 21.04 -5.35 -1.65
N ASN A 434 21.07 -4.22 -2.36
CA ASN A 434 21.97 -3.08 -2.11
C ASN A 434 23.45 -3.48 -1.91
N ALA A 435 23.93 -4.49 -2.65
CA ALA A 435 25.26 -5.06 -2.49
C ALA A 435 26.36 -4.03 -2.78
N LYS A 436 26.92 -3.41 -1.73
CA LYS A 436 27.93 -2.33 -1.76
C LYS A 436 27.52 -1.06 -2.54
N LYS A 437 26.29 -1.00 -3.08
CA LYS A 437 25.75 0.13 -3.84
C LYS A 437 24.24 0.02 -3.85
N ARG A 438 23.54 1.15 -3.65
CA ARG A 438 22.07 1.24 -3.77
C ARG A 438 21.57 0.60 -5.07
N ASP A 439 20.46 -0.13 -4.96
CA ASP A 439 19.76 -0.80 -6.06
C ASP A 439 20.57 -1.85 -6.83
N ARG A 440 21.78 -2.21 -6.37
CA ARG A 440 22.55 -3.31 -6.94
C ARG A 440 22.22 -4.59 -6.21
N THR A 441 21.72 -5.57 -6.93
CA THR A 441 21.41 -6.89 -6.42
C THR A 441 22.48 -7.86 -6.89
N PHE A 442 23.00 -8.66 -5.97
CA PHE A 442 23.85 -9.81 -6.27
C PHE A 442 23.10 -11.09 -5.95
N GLN A 443 23.11 -12.06 -6.86
CA GLN A 443 22.41 -13.33 -6.70
C GLN A 443 23.31 -14.50 -7.07
N LEU A 444 23.18 -15.58 -6.32
CA LEU A 444 23.71 -16.90 -6.66
C LEU A 444 22.56 -17.89 -6.54
N SER A 445 22.37 -18.71 -7.56
CA SER A 445 21.27 -19.66 -7.62
C SER A 445 21.78 -21.04 -7.98
N ALA A 446 21.27 -22.06 -7.29
CA ALA A 446 21.40 -23.46 -7.66
C ALA A 446 20.01 -23.99 -7.99
N SER A 447 19.88 -24.68 -9.12
CA SER A 447 18.62 -25.27 -9.55
C SER A 447 18.80 -26.73 -9.94
N ALA A 448 17.75 -27.51 -9.72
CA ALA A 448 17.60 -28.85 -10.25
C ALA A 448 16.14 -29.04 -10.68
N GLY A 449 15.91 -29.65 -11.83
CA GLY A 449 14.55 -29.83 -12.30
C GLY A 449 14.39 -30.87 -13.40
N HIS A 450 13.14 -31.27 -13.61
CA HIS A 450 12.68 -32.18 -14.65
C HIS A 450 11.49 -31.56 -15.38
N ASN A 451 11.66 -31.34 -16.67
CA ASN A 451 10.66 -30.73 -17.55
C ASN A 451 10.28 -31.71 -18.65
N VAL A 452 8.97 -31.89 -18.87
CA VAL A 452 8.40 -32.80 -19.87
C VAL A 452 7.44 -32.03 -20.74
N TYR A 453 7.95 -31.24 -21.68
CA TYR A 453 7.13 -30.50 -22.64
C TYR A 453 6.92 -31.31 -23.91
N ASP A 454 5.94 -30.91 -24.71
CA ASP A 454 5.72 -31.53 -26.02
C ASP A 454 6.89 -31.24 -26.99
N SER A 455 7.70 -30.21 -26.72
CA SER A 455 8.90 -29.85 -27.48
C SER A 455 10.14 -30.63 -27.06
N TYR A 456 10.30 -30.92 -25.78
CA TYR A 456 11.46 -31.59 -25.24
C TYR A 456 11.21 -32.13 -23.84
N GLU A 457 11.96 -33.16 -23.47
CA GLU A 457 12.13 -33.60 -22.10
C GLU A 457 13.57 -33.32 -21.63
N ALA A 458 13.73 -32.82 -20.40
CA ALA A 458 15.02 -32.41 -19.86
C ALA A 458 15.13 -32.67 -18.36
N TYR A 459 16.24 -33.29 -17.95
CA TYR A 459 16.73 -33.23 -16.56
C TYR A 459 17.87 -32.23 -16.50
N THR A 460 17.75 -31.23 -15.63
CA THR A 460 18.68 -30.10 -15.60
C THR A 460 19.19 -29.88 -14.20
N VAL A 461 20.49 -29.63 -14.07
CA VAL A 461 21.15 -29.10 -12.87
C VAL A 461 21.93 -27.86 -13.26
N GLY A 462 21.64 -26.75 -12.59
CA GLY A 462 22.19 -25.44 -12.92
C GLY A 462 22.82 -24.74 -11.73
N PHE A 463 23.85 -23.95 -12.00
CA PHE A 463 24.40 -22.98 -11.08
C PHE A 463 24.62 -21.66 -11.82
N SER A 464 24.06 -20.57 -11.30
CA SER A 464 24.16 -19.25 -11.92
C SER A 464 24.48 -18.18 -10.91
N GLY A 465 25.11 -17.11 -11.39
CA GLY A 465 25.38 -15.91 -10.62
C GLY A 465 25.02 -14.67 -11.42
N LEU A 466 24.36 -13.71 -10.79
CA LEU A 466 23.85 -12.52 -11.47
C LEU A 466 24.10 -11.26 -10.64
N VAL A 467 24.64 -10.23 -11.27
CA VAL A 467 24.63 -8.86 -10.75
C VAL A 467 23.61 -8.08 -11.55
N SER A 468 22.67 -7.41 -10.89
CA SER A 468 21.62 -6.66 -11.57
C SER A 468 21.27 -5.35 -10.89
N ARG A 469 20.67 -4.46 -11.68
CA ARG A 469 19.96 -3.27 -11.22
C ARG A 469 18.54 -3.34 -11.79
N VAL A 470 17.57 -3.58 -10.92
CA VAL A 470 16.17 -3.82 -11.30
C VAL A 470 15.24 -2.69 -10.84
N SER A 471 14.14 -2.53 -11.55
CA SER A 471 13.01 -1.67 -11.13
C SER A 471 12.15 -2.41 -10.11
N THR A 472 11.51 -1.65 -9.22
CA THR A 472 10.47 -2.16 -8.31
C THR A 472 9.19 -1.37 -8.52
N PRO A 473 8.02 -1.85 -8.06
CA PRO A 473 6.78 -1.06 -8.11
C PRO A 473 6.90 0.30 -7.38
N LEU A 474 7.81 0.41 -6.41
CA LEU A 474 8.09 1.65 -5.69
C LEU A 474 9.03 2.58 -6.49
N TRP A 475 10.07 2.05 -7.12
CA TRP A 475 10.98 2.83 -7.96
C TRP A 475 11.21 2.20 -9.31
N GLN A 476 10.53 2.77 -10.29
CA GLN A 476 10.79 2.48 -11.68
C GLN A 476 12.04 3.21 -12.17
N LYS A 477 13.00 2.44 -12.68
CA LYS A 477 14.26 2.94 -13.21
C LYS A 477 14.19 2.99 -14.72
N VAL A 478 14.64 4.09 -15.29
CA VAL A 478 14.70 4.27 -16.74
C VAL A 478 15.63 3.25 -17.39
N TRP A 479 16.79 3.00 -16.78
CA TRP A 479 17.74 1.99 -17.22
C TRP A 479 17.88 0.89 -16.18
N THR A 480 17.64 -0.35 -16.61
CA THR A 480 17.90 -1.56 -15.84
C THR A 480 18.88 -2.45 -16.60
N TRP A 481 19.67 -3.22 -15.87
CA TRP A 481 20.68 -4.08 -16.47
C TRP A 481 20.94 -5.30 -15.59
N SER A 482 21.42 -6.36 -16.20
CA SER A 482 21.94 -7.53 -15.49
C SER A 482 23.06 -8.18 -16.30
N TYR A 483 24.05 -8.73 -15.62
CA TYR A 483 25.07 -9.57 -16.23
C TYR A 483 25.47 -10.67 -15.25
N GLY A 484 25.90 -11.80 -15.76
CA GLY A 484 26.16 -12.96 -14.93
C GLY A 484 26.83 -14.10 -15.66
N PHE A 485 26.83 -15.24 -14.99
CA PHE A 485 27.22 -16.52 -15.56
C PHE A 485 26.13 -17.55 -15.28
N ASP A 486 26.07 -18.55 -16.14
CA ASP A 486 25.20 -19.72 -16.02
C ASP A 486 26.00 -20.96 -16.42
N ILE A 487 26.04 -21.95 -15.56
CA ILE A 487 26.66 -23.25 -15.81
C ILE A 487 25.58 -24.29 -15.62
N THR A 488 25.27 -25.03 -16.68
CA THR A 488 24.17 -25.98 -16.73
C THR A 488 24.69 -27.33 -17.22
N ALA A 489 24.36 -28.39 -16.49
CA ALA A 489 24.46 -29.76 -16.95
C ALA A 489 23.05 -30.31 -17.14
N SER A 490 22.75 -30.82 -18.32
CA SER A 490 21.43 -31.38 -18.62
C SER A 490 21.51 -32.64 -19.46
N LYS A 491 20.46 -33.46 -19.35
CA LYS A 491 20.19 -34.56 -20.26
C LYS A 491 18.87 -34.28 -20.94
N GLU A 492 18.89 -34.11 -22.26
CA GLU A 492 17.78 -33.56 -23.03
C GLU A 492 17.58 -34.28 -24.34
N ALA A 493 16.32 -34.32 -24.79
CA ALA A 493 15.97 -34.74 -26.12
C ALA A 493 14.66 -34.09 -26.57
N THR A 494 14.43 -34.05 -27.88
CA THR A 494 13.09 -33.77 -28.42
C THR A 494 12.11 -34.82 -27.86
N SER A 495 10.87 -34.38 -27.58
CA SER A 495 9.83 -35.24 -27.01
C SER A 495 9.54 -36.49 -27.87
N GLY A 496 8.94 -37.52 -27.27
CA GLY A 496 8.42 -38.71 -27.99
C GLY A 496 9.30 -39.96 -27.94
N LEU A 497 10.43 -39.92 -27.24
CA LEU A 497 11.32 -41.09 -27.06
C LEU A 497 10.71 -42.16 -26.14
N LYS A 498 10.82 -43.44 -26.53
CA LYS A 498 10.36 -44.58 -25.70
C LYS A 498 11.33 -44.92 -24.57
N ASP A 499 12.63 -44.73 -24.78
CA ASP A 499 13.68 -44.85 -23.76
C ASP A 499 14.49 -43.55 -23.69
N PHE A 500 13.94 -42.55 -22.99
CA PHE A 500 14.58 -41.25 -22.83
C PHE A 500 15.99 -41.36 -22.22
N LEU A 501 16.20 -42.23 -21.22
CA LEU A 501 17.51 -42.33 -20.56
C LEU A 501 18.57 -43.01 -21.43
N GLY A 502 18.17 -43.86 -22.38
CA GLY A 502 19.09 -44.45 -23.35
C GLY A 502 19.43 -43.54 -24.53
N GLU A 503 18.46 -42.73 -24.97
CA GLU A 503 18.54 -42.00 -26.26
C GLU A 503 18.79 -40.49 -26.11
N ALA A 504 18.60 -39.90 -24.91
CA ALA A 504 18.81 -38.47 -24.70
C ALA A 504 20.28 -38.06 -24.62
N ASP A 505 20.58 -36.91 -25.23
CA ASP A 505 21.92 -36.34 -25.28
C ASP A 505 22.26 -35.60 -23.99
N SER A 506 23.55 -35.61 -23.63
CA SER A 506 24.06 -34.86 -22.48
C SER A 506 24.64 -33.52 -22.94
N PHE A 507 24.17 -32.44 -22.33
CA PHE A 507 24.63 -31.08 -22.60
C PHE A 507 25.32 -30.49 -21.38
N TYR A 508 26.52 -29.95 -21.58
CA TYR A 508 27.25 -29.20 -20.57
C TYR A 508 27.49 -27.79 -21.09
N VAL A 509 26.76 -26.81 -20.60
CA VAL A 509 26.76 -25.46 -21.17
C VAL A 509 27.25 -24.45 -20.14
N ALA A 510 28.18 -23.60 -20.56
CA ALA A 510 28.56 -22.39 -19.83
C ALA A 510 28.14 -21.16 -20.64
N ALA A 511 27.50 -20.19 -20.00
CA ALA A 511 26.95 -19.01 -20.64
C ALA A 511 27.15 -17.73 -19.82
N LEU A 512 27.15 -16.59 -20.51
CA LEU A 512 27.33 -15.25 -19.93
C LEU A 512 26.14 -14.34 -20.24
N PRO A 513 24.97 -14.56 -19.62
CA PRO A 513 23.77 -13.78 -19.91
C PRO A 513 23.97 -12.31 -19.53
N THR A 514 23.68 -11.41 -20.47
CA THR A 514 23.72 -9.96 -20.27
C THR A 514 22.44 -9.34 -20.81
N LYS A 515 21.76 -8.54 -20.00
CA LYS A 515 20.52 -7.84 -20.36
C LYS A 515 20.65 -6.36 -20.09
N LEU A 516 20.18 -5.55 -21.05
CA LEU A 516 19.98 -4.11 -20.89
C LEU A 516 18.53 -3.80 -21.25
N ALA A 517 17.86 -3.03 -20.40
CA ALA A 517 16.49 -2.60 -20.65
C ALA A 517 16.29 -1.11 -20.36
N TYR A 518 15.49 -0.49 -21.21
CA TYR A 518 15.07 0.90 -21.17
C TYR A 518 13.55 0.96 -20.98
N ASP A 519 13.09 1.61 -19.91
CA ASP A 519 11.67 1.68 -19.54
C ASP A 519 11.25 3.13 -19.25
N ARG A 520 10.37 3.66 -20.10
CA ARG A 520 9.71 4.97 -19.95
C ARG A 520 8.20 4.84 -19.83
N SER A 521 7.71 3.65 -19.51
CA SER A 521 6.29 3.44 -19.20
C SER A 521 5.90 4.16 -17.90
N ASP A 522 4.62 4.40 -17.71
CA ASP A 522 4.07 4.98 -16.49
C ASP A 522 3.92 3.99 -15.33
N SER A 523 3.74 2.70 -15.62
CA SER A 523 3.54 1.67 -14.59
C SER A 523 4.08 0.31 -15.02
N LEU A 524 4.89 -0.33 -14.15
CA LEU A 524 5.42 -1.69 -14.36
C LEU A 524 4.34 -2.74 -14.64
N LEU A 525 3.23 -2.70 -13.91
CA LEU A 525 2.20 -3.76 -13.91
C LEU A 525 0.98 -3.44 -14.78
N ASN A 526 0.69 -2.16 -15.00
CA ASN A 526 -0.44 -1.72 -15.82
C ASN A 526 -0.07 -0.49 -16.67
N PRO A 527 0.84 -0.63 -17.65
CA PRO A 527 1.28 0.48 -18.47
C PRO A 527 0.15 1.00 -19.37
N ALA A 528 -0.07 2.31 -19.34
CA ALA A 528 -1.03 3.01 -20.19
C ALA A 528 -0.36 3.98 -21.17
N THR A 529 0.84 4.45 -20.84
CA THR A 529 1.62 5.39 -21.66
C THR A 529 3.09 5.00 -21.70
N GLY A 530 3.80 5.39 -22.76
CA GLY A 530 5.24 5.23 -22.88
C GLY A 530 5.67 3.97 -23.63
N TYR A 531 6.88 3.50 -23.37
CA TYR A 531 7.48 2.37 -24.09
C TYR A 531 8.55 1.66 -23.26
N ARG A 532 8.81 0.42 -23.65
CA ARG A 532 9.83 -0.46 -23.11
C ARG A 532 10.64 -1.06 -24.24
N ALA A 533 11.94 -1.19 -24.04
CA ALA A 533 12.82 -1.92 -24.93
C ALA A 533 13.85 -2.69 -24.11
N SER A 534 14.16 -3.91 -24.52
CA SER A 534 15.23 -4.69 -23.90
C SER A 534 16.00 -5.51 -24.93
N ALA A 535 17.28 -5.69 -24.66
CA ALA A 535 18.16 -6.57 -25.38
C ALA A 535 18.83 -7.51 -24.39
N GLU A 536 18.74 -8.81 -24.64
CA GLU A 536 19.41 -9.86 -23.89
C GLU A 536 20.36 -10.59 -24.85
N VAL A 537 21.64 -10.63 -24.51
CA VAL A 537 22.69 -11.29 -25.28
C VAL A 537 23.36 -12.31 -24.37
N THR A 538 23.36 -13.57 -24.80
CA THR A 538 23.88 -14.70 -24.04
C THR A 538 24.86 -15.48 -24.92
N PRO A 539 26.15 -15.12 -24.89
CA PRO A 539 27.20 -15.98 -25.40
C PRO A 539 27.26 -17.26 -24.58
N GLN A 540 27.38 -18.40 -25.24
CA GLN A 540 27.45 -19.70 -24.60
C GLN A 540 28.40 -20.65 -25.33
N ILE A 541 28.98 -21.58 -24.58
CA ILE A 541 29.82 -22.65 -25.10
C ILE A 541 29.28 -23.99 -24.58
N SER A 542 29.19 -24.97 -25.48
CA SER A 542 28.85 -26.34 -25.13
C SER A 542 30.13 -27.18 -25.03
N LEU A 543 30.33 -27.80 -23.87
CA LEU A 543 31.49 -28.64 -23.53
C LEU A 543 31.27 -30.11 -23.89
N SER A 544 30.04 -30.53 -24.19
CA SER A 544 29.69 -31.88 -24.65
C SER A 544 29.80 -32.08 -26.17
N GLY A 545 30.11 -31.02 -26.92
CA GLY A 545 29.99 -30.96 -28.38
C GLY A 545 29.09 -29.81 -28.82
N GLY A 546 29.21 -29.33 -30.06
CA GLY A 546 28.33 -28.26 -30.59
C GLY A 546 28.89 -26.83 -30.58
N GLY A 547 30.11 -26.63 -30.07
CA GLY A 547 30.86 -25.37 -30.22
C GLY A 547 30.30 -24.19 -29.39
N SER A 548 30.50 -22.97 -29.91
CA SER A 548 30.07 -21.73 -29.25
C SER A 548 28.93 -21.07 -30.02
N SER A 549 27.88 -20.66 -29.33
CA SER A 549 26.79 -19.89 -29.92
C SER A 549 26.48 -18.63 -29.14
N VAL A 550 25.78 -17.69 -29.77
CA VAL A 550 25.29 -16.47 -29.15
C VAL A 550 23.80 -16.41 -29.35
N ARG A 551 23.05 -16.40 -28.24
CA ARG A 551 21.60 -16.23 -28.23
C ARG A 551 21.27 -14.78 -27.91
N THR A 552 20.50 -14.14 -28.79
CA THR A 552 20.07 -12.75 -28.63
C THR A 552 18.55 -12.68 -28.64
N ILE A 553 17.95 -12.00 -27.67
CA ILE A 553 16.53 -11.64 -27.65
C ILE A 553 16.41 -10.12 -27.63
N LEU A 554 15.58 -9.59 -28.53
CA LEU A 554 15.13 -8.20 -28.50
C LEU A 554 13.63 -8.19 -28.20
N ASP A 555 13.20 -7.36 -27.26
CA ASP A 555 11.79 -7.19 -26.91
C ASP A 555 11.47 -5.70 -26.81
N ALA A 556 10.39 -5.27 -27.46
CA ALA A 556 9.94 -3.89 -27.42
C ALA A 556 8.43 -3.81 -27.27
N SER A 557 7.96 -2.90 -26.42
CA SER A 557 6.54 -2.65 -26.18
C SER A 557 6.24 -1.14 -26.20
N TYR A 558 5.08 -0.76 -26.72
CA TYR A 558 4.62 0.62 -26.85
C TYR A 558 3.17 0.73 -26.36
N TYR A 559 2.88 1.79 -25.60
CA TYR A 559 1.57 2.01 -24.99
C TYR A 559 1.09 3.43 -25.30
N HIS A 560 -0.07 3.52 -25.93
CA HIS A 560 -0.66 4.78 -26.34
C HIS A 560 -2.07 4.95 -25.76
N PRO A 561 -2.32 5.99 -24.94
CA PRO A 561 -3.63 6.23 -24.37
C PRO A 561 -4.58 6.79 -25.44
N MET A 562 -5.79 6.23 -25.52
CA MET A 562 -6.88 6.70 -26.37
C MET A 562 -8.00 7.26 -25.49
N GLY A 563 -7.81 8.49 -25.01
CA GLY A 563 -8.69 9.11 -24.01
C GLY A 563 -8.51 8.51 -22.61
N ALA A 564 -9.47 8.72 -21.72
CA ALA A 564 -9.31 8.39 -20.29
C ALA A 564 -9.48 6.90 -19.95
N LYS A 565 -10.03 6.09 -20.86
CA LYS A 565 -10.47 4.72 -20.57
C LYS A 565 -9.87 3.65 -21.48
N ALA A 566 -9.18 4.04 -22.56
CA ALA A 566 -8.68 3.10 -23.54
C ALA A 566 -7.17 3.25 -23.75
N VAL A 567 -6.48 2.16 -24.06
CA VAL A 567 -5.05 2.10 -24.38
C VAL A 567 -4.86 1.14 -25.55
N ILE A 568 -4.12 1.56 -26.58
CA ILE A 568 -3.54 0.64 -27.55
C ILE A 568 -2.17 0.24 -27.05
N ALA A 569 -1.94 -1.06 -26.91
CA ALA A 569 -0.65 -1.64 -26.56
C ALA A 569 -0.14 -2.50 -27.72
N ALA A 570 1.13 -2.36 -28.07
CA ALA A 570 1.78 -3.18 -29.08
C ALA A 570 3.09 -3.75 -28.55
N ARG A 571 3.42 -4.99 -28.91
CA ARG A 571 4.68 -5.65 -28.58
C ARG A 571 5.28 -6.30 -29.82
N THR A 572 6.60 -6.34 -29.88
CA THR A 572 7.35 -7.20 -30.79
C THR A 572 8.50 -7.88 -30.07
N ARG A 573 8.78 -9.12 -30.45
CA ARG A 573 9.90 -9.92 -29.96
C ARG A 573 10.64 -10.53 -31.14
N LEU A 574 11.96 -10.42 -31.10
CA LEU A 574 12.87 -11.05 -32.04
C LEU A 574 13.87 -11.90 -31.28
N GLY A 575 14.21 -13.05 -31.82
CA GLY A 575 15.18 -13.96 -31.24
C GLY A 575 16.10 -14.53 -32.31
N PHE A 576 17.37 -14.70 -31.96
CA PHE A 576 18.41 -15.20 -32.85
C PHE A 576 19.37 -16.09 -32.07
N VAL A 577 19.82 -17.17 -32.68
CA VAL A 577 20.92 -18.01 -32.20
C VAL A 577 21.90 -18.19 -33.34
N VAL A 578 23.14 -17.75 -33.15
CA VAL A 578 24.18 -17.74 -34.18
C VAL A 578 25.40 -18.51 -33.67
N GLY A 579 26.09 -19.26 -34.54
CA GLY A 579 27.37 -19.90 -34.24
C GLY A 579 27.34 -21.42 -33.98
N GLY A 580 26.15 -22.05 -33.99
CA GLY A 580 25.99 -23.51 -33.90
C GLY A 580 24.82 -23.99 -34.75
N ASN A 581 24.79 -25.29 -35.04
CA ASN A 581 23.65 -25.92 -35.73
C ASN A 581 22.52 -26.21 -34.73
N LEU A 582 21.30 -26.40 -35.24
CA LEU A 582 20.13 -26.67 -34.40
C LEU A 582 20.30 -27.95 -33.57
N GLU A 583 20.84 -29.00 -34.17
CA GLU A 583 21.08 -30.32 -33.55
C GLU A 583 22.09 -30.22 -32.40
N ASP A 584 23.08 -29.35 -32.53
CA ASP A 584 24.15 -29.11 -31.56
C ASP A 584 23.71 -28.25 -30.35
N ILE A 585 22.53 -27.62 -30.45
CA ILE A 585 21.98 -26.77 -29.40
C ILE A 585 20.97 -27.57 -28.60
N ALA A 586 21.21 -27.68 -27.29
CA ALA A 586 20.31 -28.29 -26.32
C ALA A 586 18.86 -27.79 -26.54
N PRO A 587 17.85 -28.67 -26.66
CA PRO A 587 16.46 -28.29 -26.88
C PRO A 587 15.98 -27.15 -25.98
N SER A 588 16.30 -27.18 -24.68
CA SER A 588 15.94 -26.13 -23.71
C SER A 588 16.47 -24.74 -24.04
N ARG A 589 17.53 -24.64 -24.86
CA ARG A 589 18.18 -23.40 -25.29
C ARG A 589 17.79 -22.91 -26.68
N ARG A 590 16.95 -23.67 -27.39
CA ARG A 590 16.38 -23.28 -28.69
C ARG A 590 15.30 -22.20 -28.51
N LEU A 591 14.82 -21.66 -29.63
CA LEU A 591 13.76 -20.65 -29.66
C LEU A 591 12.43 -21.28 -30.05
N TYR A 592 11.38 -20.97 -29.29
CA TYR A 592 10.03 -21.50 -29.50
C TYR A 592 9.00 -20.37 -29.50
N ALA A 593 7.90 -20.56 -30.23
CA ALA A 593 6.76 -19.66 -30.29
C ALA A 593 5.45 -20.42 -30.01
N GLY A 594 4.40 -19.69 -29.63
CA GLY A 594 3.09 -20.23 -29.24
C GLY A 594 2.87 -20.25 -27.72
N GLY A 595 1.62 -19.98 -27.30
CA GLY A 595 1.21 -19.94 -25.89
C GLY A 595 0.95 -18.52 -25.34
N GLY A 596 0.70 -18.42 -24.04
CA GLY A 596 0.14 -17.22 -23.40
C GLY A 596 1.03 -15.96 -23.38
N GLY A 597 2.35 -16.14 -23.47
CA GLY A 597 3.35 -15.06 -23.54
C GLY A 597 3.93 -14.82 -24.93
N SER A 598 3.39 -15.50 -25.95
CA SER A 598 3.85 -15.51 -27.34
C SER A 598 2.64 -15.27 -28.26
N VAL A 599 2.25 -16.23 -29.09
CA VAL A 599 1.07 -16.18 -29.96
C VAL A 599 -0.09 -16.92 -29.30
N ARG A 600 -1.01 -16.18 -28.66
CA ARG A 600 -2.19 -16.78 -28.01
C ARG A 600 -3.11 -17.43 -29.04
N GLY A 601 -3.68 -18.57 -28.67
CA GLY A 601 -4.54 -19.40 -29.53
C GLY A 601 -3.82 -20.63 -30.08
N TYR A 602 -2.49 -20.66 -30.03
CA TYR A 602 -1.69 -21.87 -30.29
C TYR A 602 -1.21 -22.46 -28.97
N GLY A 603 -0.92 -23.76 -28.96
CA GLY A 603 -0.35 -24.43 -27.79
C GLY A 603 1.03 -23.88 -27.43
N TYR A 604 1.42 -24.05 -26.16
CA TYR A 604 2.73 -23.66 -25.67
C TYR A 604 3.85 -24.28 -26.52
N GLN A 605 4.75 -23.45 -27.08
CA GLN A 605 5.89 -23.86 -27.91
C GLN A 605 5.55 -24.65 -29.21
N GLN A 606 4.29 -24.67 -29.64
CA GLN A 606 3.84 -25.47 -30.78
C GLN A 606 4.08 -24.83 -32.16
N LEU A 607 4.50 -23.56 -32.21
CA LEU A 607 4.81 -22.86 -33.45
C LEU A 607 6.28 -22.99 -33.81
N GLY A 608 6.55 -23.59 -34.97
CA GLY A 608 7.89 -23.67 -35.53
C GLY A 608 8.08 -24.92 -36.38
N PRO A 609 9.35 -25.27 -36.63
CA PRO A 609 9.74 -26.55 -37.20
C PRO A 609 9.23 -27.70 -36.32
N LYS A 610 8.77 -28.76 -36.96
CA LYS A 610 8.28 -29.99 -36.33
C LYS A 610 8.98 -31.19 -36.95
N ASP A 611 9.10 -32.27 -36.19
CA ASP A 611 9.60 -33.54 -36.69
C ASP A 611 8.50 -34.38 -37.37
N ASP A 612 8.85 -35.60 -37.80
CA ASP A 612 7.94 -36.54 -38.47
C ASP A 612 6.77 -36.98 -37.58
N THR A 613 6.92 -36.85 -36.25
CA THR A 613 5.87 -37.11 -35.26
C THR A 613 5.01 -35.87 -34.96
N LEU A 614 5.26 -34.76 -35.65
CA LEU A 614 4.60 -33.45 -35.47
C LEU A 614 4.93 -32.74 -34.15
N ASP A 615 5.99 -33.17 -33.45
CA ASP A 615 6.46 -32.55 -32.22
C ASP A 615 7.41 -31.37 -32.55
N PRO A 616 7.31 -30.24 -31.83
CA PRO A 616 8.07 -29.04 -32.13
C PRO A 616 9.55 -29.18 -31.75
N THR A 617 10.45 -29.02 -32.73
CA THR A 617 11.90 -29.18 -32.53
C THR A 617 12.61 -27.88 -32.13
N GLY A 618 11.92 -26.75 -32.23
CA GLY A 618 12.46 -25.41 -31.96
C GLY A 618 13.22 -24.80 -33.14
N GLY A 619 13.65 -23.57 -32.99
CA GLY A 619 14.33 -22.80 -34.03
C GLY A 619 15.60 -22.07 -33.57
N LEU A 620 16.35 -21.58 -34.55
CA LEU A 620 17.49 -20.67 -34.38
C LEU A 620 17.09 -19.20 -34.52
N SER A 621 15.88 -18.91 -34.99
CA SER A 621 15.32 -17.57 -34.92
C SER A 621 13.82 -17.58 -34.64
N LEU A 622 13.30 -16.48 -34.10
CA LEU A 622 11.88 -16.28 -33.83
C LEU A 622 11.46 -14.85 -34.15
N PHE A 623 10.21 -14.70 -34.56
CA PHE A 623 9.52 -13.42 -34.64
C PHE A 623 8.14 -13.52 -34.01
N GLU A 624 7.81 -12.55 -33.16
CA GLU A 624 6.49 -12.40 -32.57
C GLU A 624 6.09 -10.92 -32.59
N ALA A 625 4.80 -10.65 -32.77
CA ALA A 625 4.19 -9.35 -32.56
C ALA A 625 2.77 -9.51 -32.00
N SER A 626 2.34 -8.55 -31.20
CA SER A 626 1.01 -8.52 -30.59
C SER A 626 0.47 -7.10 -30.55
N VAL A 627 -0.83 -6.96 -30.77
CA VAL A 627 -1.57 -5.70 -30.60
C VAL A 627 -2.79 -5.96 -29.74
N GLU A 628 -2.95 -5.15 -28.69
CA GLU A 628 -4.09 -5.18 -27.77
C GLU A 628 -4.78 -3.82 -27.75
N TYR A 629 -6.12 -3.83 -27.73
CA TYR A 629 -6.92 -2.66 -27.39
C TYR A 629 -7.54 -2.87 -26.02
N ARG A 630 -7.05 -2.13 -25.02
CA ARG A 630 -7.42 -2.30 -23.61
C ARG A 630 -8.45 -1.24 -23.24
N TYR A 631 -9.70 -1.64 -22.95
CA TYR A 631 -10.76 -0.72 -22.54
C TYR A 631 -11.19 -0.98 -21.08
N ARG A 632 -11.13 0.05 -20.23
CA ARG A 632 -11.47 -0.03 -18.80
C ARG A 632 -12.81 0.64 -18.51
N PHE A 633 -13.63 -0.03 -17.71
CA PHE A 633 -14.91 0.46 -17.20
C PHE A 633 -15.05 0.12 -15.72
N GLY A 634 -14.71 1.07 -14.85
CA GLY A 634 -14.63 0.85 -13.40
C GLY A 634 -13.46 -0.07 -13.05
N ASP A 635 -13.73 -1.11 -12.24
CA ASP A 635 -12.73 -2.11 -11.83
C ASP A 635 -12.63 -3.29 -12.81
N LEU A 636 -13.35 -3.23 -13.92
CA LEU A 636 -13.33 -4.23 -14.98
C LEU A 636 -12.78 -3.65 -16.29
N GLY A 637 -12.31 -4.53 -17.17
CA GLY A 637 -11.89 -4.17 -18.51
C GLY A 637 -12.01 -5.30 -19.50
N ILE A 638 -12.01 -4.94 -20.79
CA ILE A 638 -12.05 -5.85 -21.92
C ILE A 638 -10.87 -5.57 -22.86
N VAL A 639 -10.27 -6.63 -23.40
CA VAL A 639 -9.04 -6.55 -24.19
C VAL A 639 -9.13 -7.44 -25.43
N PRO A 640 -9.72 -7.00 -26.55
CA PRO A 640 -9.50 -7.66 -27.82
C PRO A 640 -8.03 -7.55 -28.25
N PHE A 641 -7.51 -8.63 -28.82
CA PHE A 641 -6.11 -8.71 -29.24
C PHE A 641 -5.90 -9.56 -30.50
N ILE A 642 -4.78 -9.29 -31.17
CA ILE A 642 -4.28 -10.06 -32.30
C ILE A 642 -2.79 -10.31 -32.06
N ASP A 643 -2.40 -11.59 -32.13
CA ASP A 643 -1.02 -12.02 -32.00
C ASP A 643 -0.57 -12.69 -33.30
N ILE A 644 0.69 -12.50 -33.69
CA ILE A 644 1.31 -13.09 -34.87
C ILE A 644 2.72 -13.55 -34.54
N GLY A 645 3.13 -14.71 -35.03
CA GLY A 645 4.51 -15.15 -34.84
C GLY A 645 4.83 -16.50 -35.43
N GLN A 646 6.13 -16.83 -35.41
CA GLN A 646 6.68 -18.09 -35.90
C GLN A 646 8.15 -18.27 -35.44
N ALA A 647 8.59 -19.52 -35.32
CA ALA A 647 10.00 -19.90 -35.14
C ALA A 647 10.57 -20.56 -36.41
N TYR A 648 11.89 -20.43 -36.63
CA TYR A 648 12.56 -20.85 -37.86
C TYR A 648 13.88 -21.57 -37.58
N THR A 649 14.24 -22.55 -38.42
CA THR A 649 15.54 -23.22 -38.37
C THR A 649 16.70 -22.33 -38.84
N SER A 650 16.42 -21.28 -39.62
CA SER A 650 17.41 -20.28 -40.02
C SER A 650 17.80 -19.37 -38.86
N THR A 651 19.05 -18.87 -38.85
CA THR A 651 19.55 -17.93 -37.83
C THR A 651 18.92 -16.54 -37.91
N THR A 652 18.26 -16.22 -39.03
CA THR A 652 17.48 -14.99 -39.23
C THR A 652 16.02 -15.34 -39.53
N PRO A 653 15.03 -14.60 -38.97
CA PRO A 653 13.62 -14.85 -39.24
C PRO A 653 13.29 -14.69 -40.73
N SER A 654 12.61 -15.69 -41.31
CA SER A 654 12.23 -15.64 -42.73
C SER A 654 10.92 -14.89 -43.00
N PHE A 655 10.11 -14.66 -41.96
CA PHE A 655 8.75 -14.10 -42.02
C PHE A 655 7.78 -14.88 -42.92
N LYS A 656 8.13 -16.12 -43.31
CA LYS A 656 7.24 -17.06 -43.99
C LYS A 656 6.36 -17.79 -42.98
N ASP A 657 5.21 -18.28 -43.45
CA ASP A 657 4.29 -19.14 -42.68
C ASP A 657 3.91 -18.58 -41.31
N LEU A 658 3.76 -17.26 -41.21
CA LEU A 658 3.35 -16.59 -39.99
C LEU A 658 1.98 -17.08 -39.54
N ARG A 659 1.90 -17.42 -38.25
CA ARG A 659 0.69 -17.94 -37.62
C ARG A 659 0.05 -16.81 -36.85
N VAL A 660 -1.27 -16.68 -36.99
CA VAL A 660 -2.06 -15.58 -36.40
C VAL A 660 -3.06 -16.16 -35.43
N GLY A 661 -3.12 -15.59 -34.23
CA GLY A 661 -4.10 -15.88 -33.20
C GLY A 661 -4.91 -14.61 -32.88
N VAL A 662 -6.21 -14.77 -32.67
CA VAL A 662 -7.11 -13.67 -32.31
C VAL A 662 -7.87 -14.04 -31.06
N GLY A 663 -8.15 -13.05 -30.21
CA GLY A 663 -8.82 -13.33 -28.96
C GLY A 663 -9.37 -12.10 -28.26
N ILE A 664 -9.96 -12.37 -27.10
CA ILE A 664 -10.53 -11.37 -26.22
C ILE A 664 -10.20 -11.73 -24.77
N GLY A 665 -9.85 -10.71 -24.00
CA GLY A 665 -9.50 -10.82 -22.60
C GLY A 665 -10.45 -10.06 -21.69
N ALA A 666 -10.70 -10.59 -20.50
CA ALA A 666 -11.29 -9.88 -19.38
C ALA A 666 -10.21 -9.46 -18.38
N ARG A 667 -10.36 -8.29 -17.77
CA ARG A 667 -9.46 -7.76 -16.74
C ARG A 667 -10.24 -7.37 -15.50
N MET A 668 -9.73 -7.73 -14.32
CA MET A 668 -10.19 -7.21 -13.03
C MET A 668 -9.05 -6.42 -12.40
N TYR A 669 -9.21 -5.12 -12.24
CA TYR A 669 -8.19 -4.22 -11.73
C TYR A 669 -8.17 -4.27 -10.20
N THR A 670 -7.02 -4.64 -9.62
CA THR A 670 -6.81 -4.66 -8.17
C THR A 670 -5.69 -3.68 -7.78
N ASN A 671 -5.51 -3.45 -6.48
CA ASN A 671 -4.47 -2.56 -5.96
C ASN A 671 -3.04 -3.02 -6.28
N PHE A 672 -2.84 -4.32 -6.55
CA PHE A 672 -1.52 -4.89 -6.84
C PHE A 672 -1.33 -5.24 -8.32
N GLY A 673 -2.31 -4.96 -9.19
CA GLY A 673 -2.26 -5.23 -10.63
C GLY A 673 -3.53 -5.88 -11.19
N PRO A 674 -3.75 -5.86 -12.50
CA PRO A 674 -4.94 -6.48 -13.10
C PRO A 674 -4.83 -8.01 -13.12
N ILE A 675 -5.89 -8.72 -12.73
CA ILE A 675 -6.05 -10.16 -12.98
C ILE A 675 -6.61 -10.32 -14.39
N ARG A 676 -6.02 -11.22 -15.18
CA ARG A 676 -6.38 -11.44 -16.59
C ARG A 676 -6.93 -12.84 -16.84
N ILE A 677 -7.94 -12.90 -17.71
CA ILE A 677 -8.47 -14.12 -18.32
C ILE A 677 -8.53 -13.86 -19.83
N ASP A 678 -7.73 -14.57 -20.61
CA ASP A 678 -7.66 -14.41 -22.07
C ASP A 678 -8.16 -15.68 -22.76
N ILE A 679 -9.02 -15.51 -23.77
CA ILE A 679 -9.49 -16.58 -24.64
C ILE A 679 -9.06 -16.27 -26.07
N ALA A 680 -8.43 -17.23 -26.74
CA ALA A 680 -7.92 -17.04 -28.09
C ALA A 680 -8.17 -18.27 -28.99
N THR A 681 -8.23 -18.04 -30.30
CA THR A 681 -8.38 -19.07 -31.33
C THR A 681 -7.41 -18.79 -32.49
N PRO A 682 -6.83 -19.83 -33.12
CA PRO A 682 -5.95 -19.65 -34.29
C PRO A 682 -6.79 -19.33 -35.53
N VAL A 683 -6.38 -18.32 -36.31
CA VAL A 683 -7.10 -17.90 -37.53
C VAL A 683 -7.11 -18.99 -38.61
N LYS A 684 -6.01 -19.74 -38.73
CA LYS A 684 -5.86 -20.85 -39.69
C LYS A 684 -5.52 -22.15 -38.96
N ARG A 685 -6.50 -22.71 -38.25
CA ARG A 685 -6.32 -23.94 -37.46
C ARG A 685 -5.86 -25.13 -38.31
N ASN A 686 -4.77 -25.77 -37.91
CA ASN A 686 -4.30 -27.06 -38.40
C ASN A 686 -4.66 -28.16 -37.38
N LYS A 687 -5.68 -28.96 -37.69
CA LYS A 687 -6.15 -30.05 -36.81
C LYS A 687 -5.15 -31.20 -36.71
N GLU A 688 -4.43 -31.49 -37.80
CA GLU A 688 -3.46 -32.58 -37.86
C GLU A 688 -2.25 -32.28 -36.97
N ALA A 689 -1.83 -31.02 -36.91
CA ALA A 689 -0.76 -30.55 -36.03
C ALA A 689 -1.18 -30.38 -34.55
N GLY A 690 -2.36 -30.87 -34.15
CA GLY A 690 -2.85 -30.83 -32.76
C GLY A 690 -3.29 -29.45 -32.28
N GLU A 691 -3.55 -28.48 -33.17
CA GLU A 691 -3.86 -27.13 -32.73
C GLU A 691 -5.24 -27.03 -32.06
N PRO A 692 -5.32 -26.37 -30.88
CA PRO A 692 -6.57 -26.27 -30.14
C PRO A 692 -7.59 -25.40 -30.89
N LEU A 693 -8.87 -25.67 -30.66
CA LEU A 693 -9.94 -24.80 -31.16
C LEU A 693 -9.98 -23.49 -30.37
N ILE A 694 -9.83 -23.58 -29.05
CA ILE A 694 -9.84 -22.48 -28.11
C ILE A 694 -8.72 -22.73 -27.09
N ALA A 695 -7.97 -21.69 -26.78
CA ALA A 695 -6.99 -21.69 -25.70
C ALA A 695 -7.41 -20.69 -24.62
N LEU A 696 -7.26 -21.09 -23.36
CA LEU A 696 -7.56 -20.28 -22.17
C LEU A 696 -6.27 -19.99 -21.41
N TYR A 697 -6.11 -18.73 -21.01
CA TYR A 697 -4.98 -18.25 -20.21
C TYR A 697 -5.48 -17.45 -19.02
N VAL A 698 -4.91 -17.70 -17.85
CA VAL A 698 -5.18 -16.95 -16.62
C VAL A 698 -3.86 -16.46 -16.04
N GLY A 699 -3.81 -15.22 -15.57
CA GLY A 699 -2.59 -14.67 -14.97
C GLY A 699 -2.81 -13.33 -14.28
N ILE A 700 -1.71 -12.76 -13.78
CA ILE A 700 -1.67 -11.45 -13.11
C ILE A 700 -0.82 -10.49 -13.96
N GLY A 701 -1.21 -9.22 -14.02
CA GLY A 701 -0.61 -8.19 -14.87
C GLY A 701 -1.22 -8.13 -16.27
N GLN A 702 -0.75 -7.18 -17.07
CA GLN A 702 -0.99 -7.17 -18.50
C GLN A 702 -0.14 -8.23 -19.21
N ALA A 703 -0.50 -8.59 -20.45
CA ALA A 703 0.26 -9.59 -21.20
C ALA A 703 1.70 -9.15 -21.52
N PHE A 704 1.89 -7.83 -21.65
CA PHE A 704 3.17 -7.14 -21.82
C PHE A 704 3.04 -5.67 -21.42
#